data_AF-A0AA49GC29-F1
#
_entry.id   AF-A0AA49GC29-F1
#
_cell.length_a   1.000
_cell.length_b   1.000
_cell.length_c   1.000
_cell.angle_alpha   90.00
_cell.angle_beta   90.00
_cell.angle_gamma   90.00
#
_symmetry.space_group_name_H-M   'P 1'
#
loop_
_entity.id
_entity.type
_entity.pdbx_description
1 polymer ?
#
loop_
_entity_poly.entity_id
_entity_poly.type
_entity_poly.pdbx_seq_one_letter_code
_entity_poly.pdbx_strand_id
1 'polypeptide(L)'
;MDRAFKKYWNKLLIQFYLRLIINVLLWLFSSSLLLETVCNIFDLQSILAFQIVYHLSVLLLVLLWHPRILWNDEEIIRYLHHKYPKLEYSLGVFQRERVSELEEIQKSKVKAHLPKLNQISFDFNWQSSSILLVMSVLFWIISIIIPFDFPTDSIEISKENSTNELLLSNTDDSLIFDYELKIYPAPYTRLRSFIWKEGKKIPEYSKLIFSNRGEIDFDLLWQNKSTYSVAKNTRKTFNFYKSSLYEISYLQQDSLITNEPKLLEITEDAKPSLSTNLEFNRYEIKWEDLNQTFSFNLKGEDDYGINSIDAVMTLSRGEGESVKFREMKASIMKSNHSLKAFQNKIKIPLDTFDLNPGDELYFYFEAKDNNPYRSQFTRTDVYFLSIEDTAEYESVEYEGFALTNEAEYFKSQRQIIIDTEALLEDKSSISQLEFEGRSNNIGADQKVLRLRYGVFLGEEFETTGGLGEIDHSGHDHGQIESGEDEHEGHDHENESGDEHSNFSNPIYNETPELAAYVHAHDESELSTFLDAEVKAKLKEALANMWEAELYLRTYKPKDALPYEYQALKLIKEVKRASRIYVQRLGFEPPPIDEARKRLTGEMKDIKPNLVNNNRQEISFNEKIRNAYQGLNSAYIANDLEGADKILNSFVETLIIKITNEPVRYSKILVAIKAFQNDKTLDKLRDVLAYLELILELNNQISKSNQASLKTDLLQSYYQLLNE
;
A
#
# COMPACT_ATOMS: atom_id res chain seq x y z
N MET A 1 -19.34 49.44 -37.49
CA MET A 1 -19.40 48.20 -38.28
C MET A 1 -19.91 48.47 -39.71
N ASP A 2 -19.21 48.01 -40.75
CA ASP A 2 -19.67 48.11 -42.16
C ASP A 2 -21.06 47.46 -42.30
N ARG A 3 -22.05 48.18 -42.87
CA ARG A 3 -23.44 47.70 -43.01
C ARG A 3 -23.54 46.39 -43.79
N ALA A 4 -22.70 46.20 -44.81
CA ALA A 4 -22.68 44.98 -45.60
C ALA A 4 -22.14 43.78 -44.80
N PHE A 5 -21.08 44.01 -44.01
CA PHE A 5 -20.50 43.00 -43.14
C PHE A 5 -21.42 42.64 -41.98
N LYS A 6 -22.12 43.62 -41.37
CA LYS A 6 -23.10 43.38 -40.30
C LYS A 6 -24.22 42.43 -40.74
N LYS A 7 -24.72 42.58 -41.98
CA LYS A 7 -25.74 41.67 -42.55
C LYS A 7 -25.20 40.26 -42.79
N TYR A 8 -23.95 40.14 -43.24
CA TYR A 8 -23.26 38.85 -43.40
C TYR A 8 -23.01 38.17 -42.04
N TRP A 9 -22.49 38.91 -41.06
CA TRP A 9 -22.20 38.45 -39.71
C TRP A 9 -23.44 37.92 -39.01
N ASN A 10 -24.55 38.68 -39.02
CA ASN A 10 -25.80 38.23 -38.42
C ASN A 10 -26.34 36.94 -39.06
N LYS A 11 -26.22 36.78 -40.38
CA LYS A 11 -26.63 35.53 -41.05
C LYS A 11 -25.74 34.35 -40.66
N LEU A 12 -24.43 34.58 -40.51
CA LEU A 12 -23.48 33.57 -40.06
C LEU A 12 -23.80 33.11 -38.63
N LEU A 13 -24.05 34.06 -37.73
CA LEU A 13 -24.45 33.78 -36.34
C LEU A 13 -25.73 32.95 -36.29
N ILE A 14 -26.77 33.33 -37.03
CA ILE A 14 -28.03 32.59 -37.08
C ILE A 14 -27.79 31.15 -37.57
N GLN A 15 -26.99 30.95 -38.62
CA GLN A 15 -26.68 29.59 -39.11
C GLN A 15 -25.87 28.76 -38.12
N PHE A 16 -24.94 29.38 -37.39
CA PHE A 16 -24.15 28.73 -36.36
C PHE A 16 -25.04 28.24 -35.21
N TYR A 17 -25.81 29.15 -34.61
CA TYR A 17 -26.70 28.82 -33.49
C TYR A 17 -27.78 27.82 -33.88
N LEU A 18 -28.36 27.95 -35.08
CA LEU A 18 -29.38 27.01 -35.57
C LEU A 18 -28.81 25.59 -35.72
N ARG A 19 -27.59 25.42 -36.26
CA ARG A 19 -26.95 24.10 -36.37
C ARG A 19 -26.56 23.53 -35.00
N LEU A 20 -26.13 24.38 -34.07
CA LEU A 20 -25.82 23.97 -32.70
C LEU A 20 -27.08 23.46 -31.97
N ILE A 21 -28.18 24.21 -32.05
CA ILE A 21 -29.47 23.83 -31.44
C ILE A 21 -29.94 22.49 -32.01
N ILE A 22 -29.88 22.29 -33.32
CA ILE A 22 -30.32 21.02 -33.92
C ILE A 22 -29.46 19.85 -33.44
N ASN A 23 -28.14 20.03 -33.31
CA ASN A 23 -27.28 18.96 -32.79
C ASN A 23 -27.62 18.60 -31.33
N VAL A 24 -27.84 19.60 -30.47
CA VAL A 24 -28.25 19.37 -29.08
C VAL A 24 -29.61 18.66 -29.00
N LEU A 25 -30.58 19.06 -29.83
CA LEU A 25 -31.89 18.42 -29.89
C LEU A 25 -31.80 16.95 -30.31
N LEU A 26 -30.92 16.61 -31.25
CA LEU A 26 -30.72 15.22 -31.66
C LEU A 26 -30.12 14.35 -30.55
N TRP A 27 -29.17 14.90 -29.79
CA TRP A 27 -28.61 14.21 -28.62
C TRP A 27 -29.67 13.99 -27.54
N LEU A 28 -30.49 15.00 -27.24
CA LEU A 28 -31.59 14.89 -26.29
C LEU A 28 -32.62 13.85 -26.72
N PHE A 29 -33.02 13.87 -28.00
CA PHE A 29 -33.98 12.93 -28.54
C PHE A 29 -33.45 11.49 -28.55
N SER A 30 -32.19 11.29 -28.95
CA SER A 30 -31.55 9.97 -28.91
C SER A 30 -31.45 9.41 -27.49
N SER A 31 -31.08 10.27 -26.54
CA SER A 31 -31.00 9.92 -25.11
C SER A 31 -32.36 9.57 -24.50
N SER A 32 -33.42 10.28 -24.94
CA SER A 32 -34.82 9.97 -24.59
C SER A 32 -35.20 8.55 -24.98
N LEU A 33 -34.93 8.18 -26.24
CA LEU A 33 -35.27 6.87 -26.78
C LEU A 33 -34.51 5.75 -26.06
N LEU A 34 -33.23 5.94 -25.76
CA LEU A 34 -32.46 4.97 -24.98
C LEU A 34 -33.03 4.78 -23.58
N LEU A 35 -33.42 5.86 -22.90
CA LEU A 35 -34.03 5.75 -21.58
C LEU A 35 -35.34 4.98 -21.64
N GLU A 36 -36.14 5.23 -22.67
CA GLU A 36 -37.39 4.50 -22.91
C GLU A 36 -37.12 3.01 -23.19
N THR A 37 -36.06 2.67 -23.92
CA THR A 37 -35.66 1.25 -24.12
C THR A 37 -35.34 0.56 -22.80
N VAL A 38 -34.66 1.25 -21.88
CA VAL A 38 -34.32 0.70 -20.57
C VAL A 38 -35.58 0.51 -19.73
N CYS A 39 -36.50 1.49 -19.75
CA CYS A 39 -37.75 1.37 -19.03
C CYS A 39 -38.61 0.20 -19.55
N ASN A 40 -38.67 0.01 -20.87
CA ASN A 40 -39.37 -1.11 -21.49
C ASN A 40 -38.74 -2.46 -21.15
N ILE A 41 -37.41 -2.55 -21.11
CA ILE A 41 -36.70 -3.78 -20.73
C ILE A 41 -37.03 -4.16 -19.28
N PHE A 42 -37.05 -3.20 -18.35
CA PHE A 42 -37.20 -3.45 -16.91
C PHE A 42 -38.63 -3.34 -16.36
N ASP A 43 -39.64 -3.20 -17.23
CA ASP A 43 -41.07 -3.09 -16.86
C ASP A 43 -41.36 -2.04 -15.76
N LEU A 44 -40.72 -0.87 -15.86
CA LEU A 44 -40.83 0.19 -14.85
C LEU A 44 -42.10 1.03 -15.07
N GLN A 45 -43.06 0.96 -14.14
CA GLN A 45 -44.37 1.61 -14.27
C GLN A 45 -44.37 3.15 -14.10
N SER A 46 -43.30 3.78 -13.63
CA SER A 46 -43.24 5.23 -13.32
C SER A 46 -42.54 6.08 -14.40
N ILE A 47 -42.97 5.96 -15.66
CA ILE A 47 -42.28 6.49 -16.84
C ILE A 47 -42.22 8.03 -16.90
N LEU A 48 -43.33 8.74 -16.62
CA LEU A 48 -43.43 10.16 -16.98
C LEU A 48 -42.67 11.11 -16.04
N ALA A 49 -42.74 10.89 -14.72
CA ALA A 49 -42.06 11.76 -13.76
C ALA A 49 -40.53 11.63 -13.85
N PHE A 50 -40.04 10.41 -14.08
CA PHE A 50 -38.61 10.15 -14.24
C PHE A 50 -38.07 10.74 -15.55
N GLN A 51 -38.82 10.62 -16.65
CA GLN A 51 -38.45 11.25 -17.93
C GLN A 51 -38.36 12.77 -17.84
N ILE A 52 -39.32 13.43 -17.16
CA ILE A 52 -39.30 14.89 -17.00
C ILE A 52 -38.06 15.31 -16.20
N VAL A 53 -37.79 14.67 -15.06
CA VAL A 53 -36.61 14.98 -14.24
C VAL A 53 -35.32 14.69 -14.99
N TYR A 54 -35.26 13.60 -15.75
CA TYR A 54 -34.12 13.26 -16.60
C TYR A 54 -33.87 14.34 -17.66
N HIS A 55 -34.88 14.74 -18.43
CA HIS A 55 -34.72 15.78 -19.45
C HIS A 55 -34.33 17.13 -18.86
N LEU A 56 -34.91 17.50 -17.72
CA LEU A 56 -34.56 18.74 -17.02
C LEU A 56 -33.12 18.68 -16.50
N SER A 57 -32.68 17.53 -15.99
CA SER A 57 -31.31 17.32 -15.53
C SER A 57 -30.30 17.35 -16.68
N VAL A 58 -30.59 16.69 -17.81
CA VAL A 58 -29.70 16.67 -18.99
C VAL A 58 -29.66 18.06 -19.64
N LEU A 59 -30.79 18.78 -19.71
CA LEU A 59 -30.81 20.16 -20.18
C LEU A 59 -29.95 21.06 -19.28
N LEU A 60 -30.09 20.93 -17.96
CA LEU A 60 -29.28 21.67 -16.98
C LEU A 60 -27.79 21.31 -17.11
N LEU A 61 -27.47 20.03 -17.33
CA LEU A 61 -26.11 19.53 -17.48
C LEU A 61 -25.49 19.98 -18.80
N VAL A 62 -26.25 20.04 -19.90
CA VAL A 62 -25.80 20.64 -21.16
C VAL A 62 -25.58 22.15 -21.01
N LEU A 63 -26.46 22.85 -20.29
CA LEU A 63 -26.29 24.28 -19.96
C LEU A 63 -25.07 24.54 -19.07
N LEU A 64 -24.78 23.66 -18.10
CA LEU A 64 -23.63 23.75 -17.19
C LEU A 64 -22.32 23.30 -17.83
N TRP A 65 -22.35 22.26 -18.67
CA TRP A 65 -21.15 21.63 -19.24
C TRP A 65 -20.69 22.28 -20.54
N HIS A 66 -21.58 23.03 -21.21
CA HIS A 66 -21.19 23.98 -22.25
C HIS A 66 -21.22 25.43 -21.73
N PRO A 67 -20.14 25.92 -21.07
CA PRO A 67 -19.90 27.35 -20.92
C PRO A 67 -19.64 28.05 -22.28
N ARG A 68 -19.80 27.33 -23.40
CA ARG A 68 -19.63 27.75 -24.80
C ARG A 68 -20.95 27.75 -25.59
N ILE A 69 -22.12 27.67 -24.97
CA ILE A 69 -23.40 27.81 -25.71
C ILE A 69 -23.67 29.27 -26.14
N LEU A 70 -22.89 30.23 -25.63
CA LEU A 70 -22.86 31.61 -26.08
C LEU A 70 -21.43 31.94 -26.51
N TRP A 71 -20.98 31.47 -27.69
CA TRP A 71 -19.71 31.97 -28.22
C TRP A 71 -19.83 33.49 -28.38
N ASN A 72 -18.94 34.21 -27.70
CA ASN A 72 -18.81 35.64 -27.93
C ASN A 72 -18.32 35.87 -29.37
N ASP A 73 -18.66 37.02 -29.96
CA ASP A 73 -18.25 37.36 -31.33
C ASP A 73 -16.73 37.17 -31.55
N GLU A 74 -15.91 37.42 -30.53
CA GLU A 74 -14.46 37.22 -30.57
C GLU A 74 -14.03 35.75 -30.74
N GLU A 75 -14.76 34.80 -30.14
CA GLU A 75 -14.44 33.37 -30.24
C GLU A 75 -14.78 32.84 -31.62
N ILE A 76 -15.90 33.28 -32.20
CA ILE A 76 -16.29 32.97 -33.58
C ILE A 76 -15.26 33.55 -34.56
N ILE A 77 -14.76 34.76 -34.29
CA ILE A 77 -13.68 35.38 -35.08
C ILE A 77 -12.40 34.53 -35.03
N ARG A 78 -11.96 34.13 -33.83
CA ARG A 78 -10.75 33.28 -33.67
C ARG A 78 -10.90 31.94 -34.40
N TYR A 79 -12.06 31.31 -34.28
CA TYR A 79 -12.37 30.07 -34.99
C TYR A 79 -12.31 30.25 -36.52
N LEU A 80 -12.90 31.32 -37.04
CA LEU A 80 -12.85 31.62 -38.47
C LEU A 80 -11.43 31.93 -38.96
N HIS A 81 -10.60 32.60 -38.15
CA HIS A 81 -9.18 32.82 -38.49
C HIS A 81 -8.39 31.53 -38.57
N HIS A 82 -8.61 30.62 -37.63
CA HIS A 82 -7.94 29.32 -37.62
C HIS A 82 -8.32 28.47 -38.83
N LYS A 83 -9.61 28.48 -39.21
CA LYS A 83 -10.14 27.68 -40.32
C LYS A 83 -9.88 28.28 -41.70
N TYR A 84 -9.79 29.61 -41.78
CA TYR A 84 -9.56 30.34 -43.03
C TYR A 84 -8.35 31.28 -42.89
N PRO A 85 -7.12 30.76 -43.06
CA PRO A 85 -5.88 31.57 -42.97
C PRO A 85 -5.86 32.77 -43.94
N LYS A 86 -6.60 32.69 -45.05
CA LYS A 86 -6.76 33.77 -46.06
C LYS A 86 -7.44 35.03 -45.51
N LEU A 87 -8.03 34.98 -44.31
CA LEU A 87 -8.63 36.13 -43.65
C LEU A 87 -7.60 37.00 -42.91
N GLU A 88 -6.32 36.62 -42.90
CA GLU A 88 -5.18 37.41 -42.40
C GLU A 88 -5.44 38.03 -41.01
N TYR A 89 -6.13 37.29 -40.12
CA TYR A 89 -6.54 37.74 -38.78
C TYR A 89 -7.27 39.10 -38.72
N SER A 90 -7.86 39.55 -39.83
CA SER A 90 -8.32 40.93 -40.02
C SER A 90 -9.83 41.14 -39.81
N LEU A 91 -10.56 40.11 -39.37
CA LEU A 91 -12.03 40.20 -39.16
C LEU A 91 -12.43 41.19 -38.05
N GLY A 92 -11.60 41.37 -37.02
CA GLY A 92 -11.88 42.33 -35.93
C GLY A 92 -11.92 43.79 -36.39
N VAL A 93 -11.24 44.11 -37.49
CA VAL A 93 -11.22 45.46 -38.08
C VAL A 93 -12.62 45.85 -38.58
N PHE A 94 -13.44 44.90 -39.04
CA PHE A 94 -14.79 45.15 -39.56
C PHE A 94 -15.80 45.57 -38.46
N GLN A 95 -15.53 45.25 -37.19
CA GLN A 95 -16.38 45.63 -36.06
C GLN A 95 -16.21 47.11 -35.69
N ARG A 96 -15.01 47.67 -35.86
CA ARG A 96 -14.68 49.08 -35.53
C ARG A 96 -15.39 50.08 -36.45
N GLU A 97 -15.84 51.20 -35.88
CA GLU A 97 -16.50 52.29 -36.60
C GLU A 97 -15.54 53.30 -37.23
N ARG A 98 -14.37 53.52 -36.61
CA ARG A 98 -13.28 54.34 -37.15
C ARG A 98 -12.10 53.43 -37.48
N VAL A 99 -11.49 53.64 -38.64
CA VAL A 99 -10.45 52.79 -39.21
C VAL A 99 -9.40 53.70 -39.85
N SER A 100 -8.13 53.32 -39.77
CA SER A 100 -7.04 53.99 -40.50
C SER A 100 -7.12 53.71 -42.01
N GLU A 101 -6.51 54.56 -42.84
CA GLU A 101 -6.46 54.39 -44.31
C GLU A 101 -5.86 53.02 -44.71
N LEU A 102 -4.83 52.56 -43.98
CA LEU A 102 -4.24 51.23 -44.19
C LEU A 102 -5.21 50.09 -43.85
N GLU A 103 -5.98 50.27 -42.78
CA GLU A 103 -6.99 49.30 -42.35
C GLU A 103 -8.19 49.26 -43.32
N GLU A 104 -8.49 50.36 -44.01
CA GLU A 104 -9.52 50.42 -45.06
C GLU A 104 -9.12 49.64 -46.31
N ILE A 105 -7.86 49.75 -46.73
CA ILE A 105 -7.29 48.93 -47.81
C ILE A 105 -7.35 47.45 -47.41
N GLN A 106 -6.96 47.10 -46.18
CA GLN A 106 -7.02 45.72 -45.69
C GLN A 106 -8.45 45.18 -45.65
N LYS A 107 -9.44 46.01 -45.25
CA LYS A 107 -10.86 45.64 -45.34
C LYS A 107 -11.28 45.31 -46.76
N SER A 108 -10.88 46.11 -47.74
CA SER A 108 -11.24 45.87 -49.14
C SER A 108 -10.68 44.55 -49.68
N LYS A 109 -9.42 44.24 -49.34
CA LYS A 109 -8.72 43.00 -49.70
C LYS A 109 -9.38 41.77 -49.06
N VAL A 110 -9.68 41.83 -47.77
CA VAL A 110 -10.27 40.71 -47.01
C VAL A 110 -11.73 40.49 -47.41
N LYS A 111 -12.47 41.54 -47.78
CA LYS A 111 -13.86 41.43 -48.23
C LYS A 111 -14.03 40.59 -49.49
N ALA A 112 -13.05 40.62 -50.40
CA ALA A 112 -13.03 39.78 -51.59
C ALA A 112 -12.79 38.28 -51.29
N HIS A 113 -12.22 37.98 -50.11
CA HIS A 113 -11.85 36.63 -49.68
C HIS A 113 -12.78 36.05 -48.60
N LEU A 114 -13.88 36.73 -48.27
CA LEU A 114 -14.87 36.22 -47.32
C LEU A 114 -15.51 34.93 -47.86
N PRO A 115 -15.55 33.84 -47.08
CA PRO A 115 -16.17 32.59 -47.52
C PRO A 115 -17.67 32.77 -47.74
N LYS A 116 -18.23 32.07 -48.73
CA LYS A 116 -19.69 32.03 -48.90
C LYS A 116 -20.30 31.26 -47.72
N LEU A 117 -21.41 31.76 -47.16
CA LEU A 117 -22.06 31.19 -45.96
C LEU A 117 -22.29 29.66 -46.04
N ASN A 118 -22.65 29.14 -47.22
CA ASN A 118 -22.92 27.72 -47.40
C ASN A 118 -21.66 26.82 -47.42
N GLN A 119 -20.47 27.40 -47.57
CA GLN A 119 -19.19 26.69 -47.60
C GLN A 119 -18.49 26.68 -46.23
N ILE A 120 -19.13 27.25 -45.20
CA ILE A 120 -18.61 27.24 -43.84
C ILE A 120 -19.01 25.92 -43.18
N SER A 121 -18.02 25.04 -42.99
CA SER A 121 -18.17 23.86 -42.15
C SER A 121 -17.93 24.27 -40.70
N PHE A 122 -18.84 23.88 -39.82
CA PHE A 122 -18.65 23.97 -38.38
C PHE A 122 -18.30 22.57 -37.88
N ASP A 123 -17.38 22.46 -36.92
CA ASP A 123 -16.88 21.16 -36.42
C ASP A 123 -17.89 20.46 -35.49
N PHE A 124 -19.18 20.71 -35.70
CA PHE A 124 -20.25 19.99 -35.04
C PHE A 124 -20.38 18.61 -35.71
N ASN A 125 -20.02 17.55 -34.98
CA ASN A 125 -20.08 16.16 -35.44
C ASN A 125 -21.54 15.67 -35.59
N TRP A 126 -22.24 16.17 -36.61
CA TRP A 126 -23.65 15.85 -36.86
C TRP A 126 -23.84 14.40 -37.33
N GLN A 127 -22.78 13.80 -37.90
CA GLN A 127 -22.76 12.39 -38.28
C GLN A 127 -22.87 11.49 -37.04
N SER A 128 -22.12 11.79 -35.97
CA SER A 128 -22.16 11.01 -34.74
C SER A 128 -23.52 11.07 -34.06
N SER A 129 -24.14 12.26 -33.99
CA SER A 129 -25.49 12.39 -33.41
C SER A 129 -26.57 11.74 -34.27
N SER A 130 -26.42 11.73 -35.60
CA SER A 130 -27.34 11.04 -36.50
C SER A 130 -27.21 9.51 -36.39
N ILE A 131 -25.98 8.98 -36.32
CA ILE A 131 -25.73 7.54 -36.10
C ILE A 131 -26.29 7.10 -34.75
N LEU A 132 -26.06 7.89 -33.70
CA LEU A 132 -26.58 7.61 -32.37
C LEU A 132 -28.12 7.54 -32.40
N LEU A 133 -28.79 8.50 -33.05
CA LEU A 133 -30.24 8.48 -33.19
C LEU A 133 -30.74 7.21 -33.90
N VAL A 134 -30.11 6.82 -35.01
CA VAL A 134 -30.49 5.61 -35.74
C VAL A 134 -30.33 4.37 -34.87
N MET A 135 -29.24 4.26 -34.11
CA MET A 135 -29.02 3.15 -33.17
C MET A 135 -30.06 3.15 -32.04
N SER A 136 -30.36 4.31 -31.45
CA SER A 136 -31.35 4.42 -30.37
C SER A 136 -32.77 4.07 -30.84
N VAL A 137 -33.15 4.50 -32.05
CA VAL A 137 -34.43 4.09 -32.67
C VAL A 137 -34.47 2.58 -32.89
N LEU A 138 -33.37 2.00 -33.39
CA LEU A 138 -33.28 0.56 -33.63
C LEU A 138 -33.39 -0.24 -32.33
N PHE A 139 -32.69 0.18 -31.26
CA PHE A 139 -32.82 -0.44 -29.94
C PHE A 139 -34.23 -0.28 -29.36
N TRP A 140 -34.88 0.85 -29.57
CA TRP A 140 -36.24 1.08 -29.08
C TRP A 140 -37.24 0.16 -29.78
N ILE A 141 -37.15 0.04 -31.11
CA ILE A 141 -37.95 -0.91 -31.89
C ILE A 141 -37.67 -2.36 -31.43
N ILE A 142 -36.42 -2.72 -31.20
CA ILE A 142 -36.06 -4.05 -30.67
C ILE A 142 -36.67 -4.31 -29.30
N SER A 143 -36.67 -3.31 -28.40
CA SER A 143 -37.27 -3.47 -27.05
C SER A 143 -38.77 -3.73 -27.09
N ILE A 144 -39.47 -3.29 -28.15
CA ILE A 144 -40.91 -3.51 -28.33
C ILE A 144 -41.17 -4.87 -28.99
N ILE A 145 -40.33 -5.29 -29.94
CA ILE A 145 -40.54 -6.52 -30.72
C ILE A 145 -40.10 -7.76 -29.93
N ILE A 146 -39.00 -7.65 -29.18
CA ILE A 146 -38.45 -8.76 -28.40
C ILE A 146 -38.87 -8.52 -26.94
N PRO A 147 -39.89 -9.23 -26.42
CA PRO A 147 -40.16 -9.21 -25.00
C PRO A 147 -38.90 -9.72 -24.27
N PHE A 148 -38.27 -8.84 -23.52
CA PHE A 148 -37.13 -9.21 -22.68
C PHE A 148 -37.70 -9.88 -21.42
N ASP A 149 -38.03 -11.16 -21.54
CA ASP A 149 -38.31 -11.98 -20.39
C ASP A 149 -37.00 -12.13 -19.61
N PHE A 150 -36.82 -11.28 -18.60
CA PHE A 150 -35.91 -11.64 -17.53
C PHE A 150 -36.42 -12.97 -16.96
N PRO A 151 -35.56 -13.99 -16.78
CA PRO A 151 -35.97 -15.22 -16.12
C PRO A 151 -36.29 -14.92 -14.66
N THR A 152 -37.50 -14.44 -14.40
CA THR A 152 -38.25 -14.86 -13.24
C THR A 152 -38.54 -16.32 -13.49
N ASP A 153 -37.79 -17.20 -12.84
CA ASP A 153 -38.14 -18.61 -12.71
C ASP A 153 -39.59 -18.74 -12.21
N SER A 154 -40.55 -18.76 -13.13
CA SER A 154 -41.84 -19.40 -12.95
C SER A 154 -41.60 -20.87 -13.24
N ILE A 155 -41.36 -21.63 -12.17
CA ILE A 155 -41.33 -23.09 -12.24
C ILE A 155 -42.74 -23.53 -12.63
N GLU A 156 -42.92 -23.92 -13.90
CA GLU A 156 -43.99 -24.83 -14.29
C GLU A 156 -43.74 -26.15 -13.56
N ILE A 157 -44.59 -26.43 -12.56
CA ILE A 157 -44.63 -27.74 -11.90
C ILE A 157 -45.27 -28.71 -12.89
N SER A 158 -44.42 -29.49 -13.56
CA SER A 158 -44.83 -30.74 -14.19
C SER A 158 -45.33 -31.69 -13.09
N LYS A 159 -46.62 -32.02 -13.15
CA LYS A 159 -47.21 -33.11 -12.37
C LYS A 159 -46.74 -34.43 -12.97
N GLU A 160 -45.77 -35.07 -12.33
CA GLU A 160 -45.56 -36.51 -12.48
C GLU A 160 -45.62 -37.20 -11.11
N ASN A 161 -46.68 -38.00 -11.01
CA ASN A 161 -47.08 -39.03 -10.05
C ASN A 161 -46.03 -39.51 -9.03
N SER A 162 -46.42 -39.47 -7.76
CA SER A 162 -46.10 -40.52 -6.79
C SER A 162 -47.37 -40.81 -5.99
N THR A 163 -48.00 -41.94 -6.32
CA THR A 163 -49.18 -42.48 -5.64
C THR A 163 -48.80 -43.11 -4.31
N ASN A 164 -49.51 -42.67 -3.27
CA ASN A 164 -50.03 -43.41 -2.12
C ASN A 164 -49.10 -44.38 -1.36
N GLU A 165 -48.78 -43.99 -0.12
CA GLU A 165 -49.14 -44.84 1.03
C GLU A 165 -49.91 -44.00 2.06
N LEU A 166 -51.20 -44.30 2.19
CA LEU A 166 -52.06 -43.84 3.28
C LEU A 166 -51.86 -44.78 4.46
N LEU A 167 -51.32 -44.27 5.57
CA LEU A 167 -51.51 -44.85 6.89
C LEU A 167 -52.02 -43.76 7.85
N LEU A 168 -53.33 -43.86 8.08
CA LEU A 168 -54.04 -43.65 9.35
C LEU A 168 -53.76 -42.34 10.12
N SER A 169 -54.68 -41.40 9.91
CA SER A 169 -55.39 -40.62 10.95
C SER A 169 -54.76 -40.61 12.35
N ASN A 170 -54.15 -39.48 12.69
CA ASN A 170 -54.48 -38.75 13.91
C ASN A 170 -54.53 -37.26 13.55
N THR A 171 -55.64 -36.64 13.90
CA THR A 171 -55.84 -35.20 13.89
C THR A 171 -54.84 -34.54 14.83
N ASP A 172 -53.79 -33.98 14.23
CA ASP A 172 -53.22 -32.70 14.63
C ASP A 172 -53.03 -31.93 13.32
N ASP A 173 -53.95 -31.01 13.02
CA ASP A 173 -53.77 -29.98 11.99
C ASP A 173 -52.69 -28.99 12.47
N SER A 174 -51.48 -29.51 12.65
CA SER A 174 -50.29 -28.71 12.89
C SER A 174 -49.75 -28.31 11.53
N LEU A 175 -50.03 -27.07 11.12
CA LEU A 175 -49.38 -26.43 9.97
C LEU A 175 -47.86 -26.74 10.01
N ILE A 176 -47.30 -27.17 8.88
CA ILE A 176 -45.90 -27.63 8.81
C ILE A 176 -45.00 -26.41 8.51
N PHE A 177 -44.03 -26.16 9.38
CA PHE A 177 -42.94 -25.22 9.14
C PHE A 177 -41.79 -25.91 8.39
N ASP A 178 -41.43 -25.40 7.21
CA ASP A 178 -40.28 -25.88 6.43
C ASP A 178 -39.65 -24.74 5.63
N TYR A 179 -38.31 -24.71 5.56
CA TYR A 179 -37.56 -23.73 4.80
C TYR A 179 -36.34 -24.35 4.11
N GLU A 180 -36.00 -23.82 2.94
CA GLU A 180 -34.78 -24.18 2.23
C GLU A 180 -33.88 -22.96 2.04
N LEU A 181 -32.61 -23.10 2.44
CA LEU A 181 -31.56 -22.13 2.14
C LEU A 181 -30.72 -22.64 0.97
N LYS A 182 -30.87 -22.01 -0.21
CA LYS A 182 -30.07 -22.31 -1.40
C LYS A 182 -29.00 -21.24 -1.62
N ILE A 183 -27.77 -21.68 -1.81
CA ILE A 183 -26.59 -20.83 -1.99
C ILE A 183 -26.21 -20.82 -3.46
N TYR A 184 -26.00 -19.61 -3.98
CA TYR A 184 -25.46 -19.35 -5.31
C TYR A 184 -24.12 -18.64 -5.15
N PRO A 185 -22.99 -19.38 -5.22
CA PRO A 185 -21.67 -18.79 -5.22
C PRO A 185 -21.49 -17.76 -6.33
N ALA A 186 -20.58 -16.80 -6.13
CA ALA A 186 -20.30 -15.79 -7.13
C ALA A 186 -19.79 -16.43 -8.43
N PRO A 187 -20.14 -15.89 -9.63
CA PRO A 187 -19.83 -16.54 -10.91
C PRO A 187 -18.34 -16.82 -11.14
N TYR A 188 -17.46 -15.98 -10.61
CA TYR A 188 -16.01 -16.12 -10.79
C TYR A 188 -15.44 -17.38 -10.10
N THR A 189 -16.09 -17.85 -9.03
CA THR A 189 -15.70 -19.07 -8.30
C THR A 189 -15.96 -20.36 -9.11
N ARG A 190 -16.85 -20.31 -10.12
CA ARG A 190 -17.32 -21.44 -10.93
C ARG A 190 -17.92 -22.61 -10.12
N LEU A 191 -18.25 -22.39 -8.85
CA LEU A 191 -18.90 -23.39 -8.01
C LEU A 191 -20.37 -23.53 -8.40
N ARG A 192 -20.89 -24.76 -8.33
CA ARG A 192 -22.32 -25.04 -8.53
C ARG A 192 -23.11 -24.56 -7.32
N SER A 193 -24.35 -24.13 -7.55
CA SER A 193 -25.27 -23.84 -6.45
C SER A 193 -25.58 -25.10 -5.64
N PHE A 194 -25.81 -24.93 -4.34
CA PHE A 194 -26.08 -26.04 -3.44
C PHE A 194 -27.04 -25.64 -2.33
N ILE A 195 -27.73 -26.62 -1.74
CA ILE A 195 -28.56 -26.43 -0.56
C ILE A 195 -27.65 -26.43 0.66
N TRP A 196 -27.76 -25.40 1.48
CA TRP A 196 -26.97 -25.25 2.68
C TRP A 196 -27.38 -26.28 3.74
N LYS A 197 -26.40 -26.78 4.47
CA LYS A 197 -26.57 -27.62 5.65
C LYS A 197 -25.69 -27.04 6.76
N GLU A 198 -26.13 -27.23 8.00
CA GLU A 198 -25.45 -26.72 9.17
C GLU A 198 -23.99 -27.17 9.23
N GLY A 199 -23.07 -26.24 9.55
CA GLY A 199 -21.62 -26.46 9.56
C GLY A 199 -20.93 -26.38 8.19
N LYS A 200 -21.67 -26.24 7.08
CA LYS A 200 -21.05 -26.06 5.76
C LYS A 200 -20.69 -24.59 5.52
N LYS A 201 -19.42 -24.33 5.23
CA LYS A 201 -18.92 -22.98 4.90
C LYS A 201 -19.41 -22.50 3.53
N ILE A 202 -19.56 -21.19 3.39
CA ILE A 202 -20.13 -20.50 2.23
C ILE A 202 -19.07 -19.59 1.62
N PRO A 203 -18.78 -19.68 0.30
CA PRO A 203 -17.86 -18.74 -0.34
C PRO A 203 -18.30 -17.29 -0.17
N GLU A 204 -17.37 -16.37 -0.04
CA GLU A 204 -17.68 -14.95 -0.01
C GLU A 204 -18.39 -14.47 -1.28
N TYR A 205 -19.12 -13.35 -1.17
CA TYR A 205 -19.94 -12.76 -2.23
C TYR A 205 -21.04 -13.69 -2.78
N SER A 206 -21.37 -14.78 -2.07
CA SER A 206 -22.48 -15.66 -2.42
C SER A 206 -23.84 -14.99 -2.25
N LYS A 207 -24.79 -15.35 -3.11
CA LYS A 207 -26.20 -14.99 -2.99
C LYS A 207 -26.95 -16.10 -2.26
N LEU A 208 -27.63 -15.74 -1.18
CA LEU A 208 -28.43 -16.63 -0.34
C LEU A 208 -29.90 -16.47 -0.71
N ILE A 209 -30.59 -17.58 -0.95
CA ILE A 209 -32.03 -17.59 -1.21
C ILE A 209 -32.71 -18.45 -0.17
N PHE A 210 -33.43 -17.80 0.75
CA PHE A 210 -34.33 -18.46 1.69
C PHE A 210 -35.67 -18.65 1.00
N SER A 211 -36.12 -19.89 0.88
CA SER A 211 -37.41 -20.24 0.29
C SER A 211 -38.30 -20.85 1.36
N ASN A 212 -39.51 -20.30 1.53
CA ASN A 212 -40.52 -20.91 2.40
C ASN A 212 -41.19 -22.07 1.67
N ARG A 213 -40.99 -23.29 2.18
CA ARG A 213 -41.62 -24.52 1.67
C ARG A 213 -42.78 -24.99 2.54
N GLY A 214 -42.89 -24.44 3.74
CA GLY A 214 -43.95 -24.75 4.69
C GLY A 214 -45.24 -24.00 4.38
N GLU A 215 -46.19 -24.18 5.30
CA GLU A 215 -47.52 -23.57 5.21
C GLU A 215 -47.70 -22.34 6.09
N ILE A 216 -46.67 -22.02 6.89
CA ILE A 216 -46.67 -20.92 7.87
C ILE A 216 -45.71 -19.83 7.39
N ASP A 217 -46.12 -18.57 7.54
CA ASP A 217 -45.25 -17.41 7.35
C ASP A 217 -44.19 -17.37 8.46
N PHE A 218 -42.96 -17.02 8.11
CA PHE A 218 -41.89 -16.90 9.10
C PHE A 218 -41.15 -15.59 8.98
N ASP A 219 -40.69 -15.12 10.12
CA ASP A 219 -39.89 -13.94 10.30
C ASP A 219 -38.41 -14.37 10.40
N LEU A 220 -37.62 -13.92 9.44
CA LEU A 220 -36.18 -14.14 9.40
C LEU A 220 -35.46 -12.95 10.03
N LEU A 221 -34.81 -13.17 11.15
CA LEU A 221 -33.92 -12.20 11.76
C LEU A 221 -32.49 -12.40 11.22
N TRP A 222 -31.94 -11.36 10.61
CA TRP A 222 -30.60 -11.38 10.03
C TRP A 222 -29.70 -10.35 10.73
N GLN A 223 -28.56 -10.79 11.27
CA GLN A 223 -27.52 -9.92 11.88
C GLN A 223 -28.03 -8.97 12.99
N ASN A 224 -29.10 -9.31 13.72
CA ASN A 224 -29.74 -8.45 14.73
C ASN A 224 -30.15 -7.05 14.22
N LYS A 225 -30.31 -6.85 12.90
CA LYS A 225 -30.57 -5.53 12.32
C LYS A 225 -31.98 -5.37 11.76
N SER A 226 -32.56 -6.43 11.22
CA SER A 226 -33.88 -6.37 10.58
C SER A 226 -34.56 -7.75 10.55
N THR A 227 -35.83 -7.75 10.93
CA THR A 227 -36.74 -8.88 10.75
C THR A 227 -37.37 -8.80 9.36
N TYR A 228 -37.26 -9.87 8.58
CA TYR A 228 -37.85 -9.99 7.25
C TYR A 228 -38.94 -11.04 7.28
N SER A 229 -40.19 -10.61 7.08
CA SER A 229 -41.29 -11.55 6.95
C SER A 229 -41.26 -12.24 5.58
N VAL A 230 -41.32 -13.57 5.58
CA VAL A 230 -41.31 -14.43 4.40
C VAL A 230 -42.61 -15.22 4.36
N ALA A 231 -43.53 -14.76 3.51
CA ALA A 231 -44.83 -15.38 3.34
C ALA A 231 -44.74 -16.78 2.69
N LYS A 232 -45.78 -17.60 2.86
CA LYS A 232 -45.92 -18.93 2.24
C LYS A 232 -45.58 -18.90 0.74
N ASN A 233 -44.79 -19.89 0.29
CA ASN A 233 -44.32 -20.03 -1.09
C ASN A 233 -43.55 -18.82 -1.66
N THR A 234 -43.07 -17.91 -0.81
CA THR A 234 -42.21 -16.81 -1.24
C THR A 234 -40.74 -17.10 -0.94
N ARG A 235 -39.86 -16.31 -1.58
CA ARG A 235 -38.42 -16.40 -1.41
C ARG A 235 -37.83 -15.03 -1.07
N LYS A 236 -36.81 -15.02 -0.21
CA LYS A 236 -36.05 -13.83 0.14
C LYS A 236 -34.58 -14.02 -0.20
N THR A 237 -34.01 -13.01 -0.84
CA THR A 237 -32.63 -13.04 -1.33
C THR A 237 -31.75 -12.09 -0.52
N PHE A 238 -30.57 -12.57 -0.12
CA PHE A 238 -29.55 -11.78 0.57
C PHE A 238 -28.19 -11.96 -0.10
N ASN A 239 -27.34 -10.94 0.00
CA ASN A 239 -25.94 -11.04 -0.39
C ASN A 239 -25.09 -11.30 0.86
N PHE A 240 -24.19 -12.28 0.78
CA PHE A 240 -23.39 -12.73 1.89
C PHE A 240 -21.95 -12.22 1.77
N TYR A 241 -21.60 -11.25 2.61
CA TYR A 241 -20.29 -10.59 2.60
C TYR A 241 -19.43 -10.91 3.82
N LYS A 242 -20.02 -11.46 4.88
CA LYS A 242 -19.36 -11.71 6.16
C LYS A 242 -20.16 -12.73 6.95
N SER A 243 -19.46 -13.53 7.75
CA SER A 243 -20.07 -14.52 8.65
C SER A 243 -21.16 -13.88 9.50
N SER A 244 -22.30 -14.56 9.60
CA SER A 244 -23.43 -14.04 10.36
C SER A 244 -24.33 -15.12 10.90
N LEU A 245 -25.05 -14.78 11.97
CA LEU A 245 -26.12 -15.58 12.52
C LEU A 245 -27.44 -15.22 11.84
N TYR A 246 -28.28 -16.23 11.64
CA TYR A 246 -29.68 -16.04 11.31
C TYR A 246 -30.56 -16.83 12.29
N GLU A 247 -31.73 -16.29 12.56
CA GLU A 247 -32.74 -16.88 13.44
C GLU A 247 -34.09 -16.81 12.73
N ILE A 248 -34.90 -17.85 12.88
CA ILE A 248 -36.23 -17.89 12.27
C ILE A 248 -37.26 -18.03 13.39
N SER A 249 -38.21 -17.10 13.42
CA SER A 249 -39.39 -17.14 14.28
C SER A 249 -40.64 -17.30 13.45
N TYR A 250 -41.58 -18.14 13.87
CA TYR A 250 -42.86 -18.34 13.19
C TYR A 250 -43.98 -18.51 14.22
N LEU A 251 -45.21 -18.23 13.80
CA LEU A 251 -46.38 -18.30 14.68
C LEU A 251 -47.13 -19.61 14.42
N GLN A 252 -47.26 -20.44 15.45
CA GLN A 252 -47.96 -21.72 15.39
C GLN A 252 -48.94 -21.80 16.56
N GLN A 253 -50.24 -21.98 16.27
CA GLN A 253 -51.29 -22.11 17.29
C GLN A 253 -51.24 -21.00 18.37
N ASP A 254 -51.17 -19.74 17.93
CA ASP A 254 -51.04 -18.53 18.78
C ASP A 254 -49.79 -18.44 19.67
N SER A 255 -48.82 -19.34 19.48
CA SER A 255 -47.51 -19.30 20.13
C SER A 255 -46.43 -18.89 19.13
N LEU A 256 -45.61 -17.91 19.51
CA LEU A 256 -44.42 -17.54 18.74
C LEU A 256 -43.30 -18.54 19.06
N ILE A 257 -42.92 -19.36 18.08
CA ILE A 257 -41.83 -20.31 18.19
C ILE A 257 -40.61 -19.71 17.50
N THR A 258 -39.49 -19.67 18.20
CA THR A 258 -38.22 -19.18 17.66
C THR A 258 -37.20 -20.32 17.68
N ASN A 259 -36.63 -20.61 16.51
CA ASN A 259 -35.59 -21.64 16.37
C ASN A 259 -34.26 -21.15 16.94
N GLU A 260 -33.39 -22.08 17.32
CA GLU A 260 -32.02 -21.71 17.74
C GLU A 260 -31.27 -20.97 16.61
N PRO A 261 -30.48 -19.93 16.94
CA PRO A 261 -29.75 -19.16 15.96
C PRO A 261 -28.68 -20.01 15.28
N LYS A 262 -28.66 -19.99 13.94
CA LYS A 262 -27.74 -20.78 13.13
C LYS A 262 -26.62 -19.92 12.56
N LEU A 263 -25.39 -20.45 12.59
CA LEU A 263 -24.20 -19.77 12.09
C LEU A 263 -23.95 -20.06 10.62
N LEU A 264 -23.81 -18.99 9.83
CA LEU A 264 -23.30 -19.02 8.47
C LEU A 264 -21.84 -18.58 8.49
N GLU A 265 -20.93 -19.50 8.20
CA GLU A 265 -19.50 -19.24 8.12
C GLU A 265 -19.08 -18.91 6.69
N ILE A 266 -18.28 -17.86 6.54
CA ILE A 266 -17.70 -17.46 5.25
C ILE A 266 -16.38 -18.19 4.98
N THR A 267 -16.13 -18.51 3.71
CA THR A 267 -14.81 -18.89 3.19
C THR A 267 -14.32 -17.73 2.33
N GLU A 268 -13.29 -17.05 2.81
CA GLU A 268 -12.65 -15.95 2.08
C GLU A 268 -11.85 -16.50 0.89
N ASP A 269 -11.72 -15.66 -0.13
CA ASP A 269 -10.98 -15.93 -1.35
C ASP A 269 -9.47 -15.76 -1.11
N ALA A 270 -8.68 -16.80 -1.39
CA ALA A 270 -7.25 -16.80 -1.15
C ALA A 270 -6.49 -16.03 -2.24
N LYS A 271 -5.36 -15.41 -1.86
CA LYS A 271 -4.47 -14.81 -2.86
C LYS A 271 -3.80 -15.90 -3.69
N PRO A 272 -3.49 -15.63 -4.98
CA PRO A 272 -2.75 -16.56 -5.80
C PRO A 272 -1.35 -16.78 -5.23
N SER A 273 -0.82 -17.98 -5.38
CA SER A 273 0.56 -18.33 -5.01
C SER A 273 1.42 -18.43 -6.26
N LEU A 274 2.67 -17.93 -6.18
CA LEU A 274 3.66 -18.04 -7.24
C LEU A 274 4.96 -18.63 -6.67
N SER A 275 5.61 -19.50 -7.45
CA SER A 275 6.90 -20.09 -7.12
C SER A 275 7.73 -20.32 -8.38
N THR A 276 9.05 -20.22 -8.24
CA THR A 276 10.00 -20.57 -9.31
C THR A 276 10.90 -21.71 -8.82
N ASN A 277 11.64 -22.33 -9.74
CA ASN A 277 12.69 -23.31 -9.41
C ASN A 277 14.10 -22.69 -9.36
N LEU A 278 14.21 -21.37 -9.25
CA LEU A 278 15.50 -20.69 -9.13
C LEU A 278 16.04 -20.85 -7.70
N GLU A 279 17.24 -21.40 -7.56
CA GLU A 279 17.90 -21.64 -6.27
C GLU A 279 18.44 -20.36 -5.63
N PHE A 280 18.82 -19.38 -6.45
CA PHE A 280 19.44 -18.13 -6.01
C PHE A 280 18.66 -16.95 -6.56
N ASN A 281 18.73 -15.81 -5.85
CA ASN A 281 18.12 -14.59 -6.35
C ASN A 281 19.03 -13.87 -7.35
N ARG A 282 20.35 -14.13 -7.38
CA ARG A 282 21.30 -13.49 -8.29
C ARG A 282 21.98 -14.51 -9.19
N TYR A 283 22.04 -14.18 -10.47
CA TYR A 283 22.72 -14.94 -11.51
C TYR A 283 23.64 -14.00 -12.29
N GLU A 284 24.85 -14.47 -12.56
CA GLU A 284 25.85 -13.75 -13.36
C GLU A 284 25.95 -14.42 -14.72
N ILE A 285 25.88 -13.63 -15.78
CA ILE A 285 25.98 -14.09 -17.16
C ILE A 285 27.24 -13.50 -17.77
N LYS A 286 28.11 -14.39 -18.23
CA LYS A 286 29.30 -14.00 -18.98
C LYS A 286 28.89 -13.31 -20.27
N TRP A 287 29.64 -12.28 -20.66
CA TRP A 287 29.39 -11.56 -21.92
C TRP A 287 29.34 -12.48 -23.15
N GLU A 288 30.16 -13.54 -23.15
CA GLU A 288 30.23 -14.57 -24.19
C GLU A 288 28.95 -15.41 -24.31
N ASP A 289 28.20 -15.53 -23.22
CA ASP A 289 27.01 -16.36 -23.08
C ASP A 289 25.68 -15.58 -23.25
N LEU A 290 25.74 -14.31 -23.65
CA LEU A 290 24.55 -13.48 -23.91
C LEU A 290 23.61 -14.04 -24.98
N ASN A 291 24.14 -14.86 -25.89
CA ASN A 291 23.36 -15.57 -26.90
C ASN A 291 22.56 -16.76 -26.33
N GLN A 292 22.78 -17.14 -25.07
CA GLN A 292 22.06 -18.20 -24.40
C GLN A 292 20.76 -17.68 -23.80
N THR A 293 19.70 -18.51 -23.80
CA THR A 293 18.41 -18.14 -23.20
C THR A 293 18.39 -18.53 -21.73
N PHE A 294 18.16 -17.57 -20.84
CA PHE A 294 17.97 -17.86 -19.43
C PHE A 294 16.60 -18.51 -19.23
N SER A 295 16.56 -19.75 -18.73
CA SER A 295 15.33 -20.54 -18.67
C SER A 295 15.07 -21.18 -17.31
N PHE A 296 13.83 -21.08 -16.84
CA PHE A 296 13.38 -21.60 -15.55
C PHE A 296 11.88 -21.94 -15.59
N ASN A 297 11.40 -22.67 -14.60
CA ASN A 297 10.01 -23.04 -14.44
C ASN A 297 9.32 -22.07 -13.50
N LEU A 298 8.20 -21.52 -13.94
CA LEU A 298 7.29 -20.72 -13.13
C LEU A 298 6.04 -21.55 -12.85
N LYS A 299 5.64 -21.63 -11.58
CA LYS A 299 4.43 -22.31 -11.12
C LYS A 299 3.55 -21.32 -10.39
N GLY A 300 2.26 -21.29 -10.72
CA GLY A 300 1.24 -20.50 -10.03
C GLY A 300 0.03 -21.34 -9.68
N GLU A 301 -0.53 -21.16 -8.48
CA GLU A 301 -1.73 -21.88 -8.02
C GLU A 301 -2.70 -20.93 -7.31
N ASP A 302 -3.99 -21.16 -7.51
CA ASP A 302 -5.07 -20.37 -6.95
C ASP A 302 -6.35 -21.21 -6.78
N ASP A 303 -7.19 -20.87 -5.81
CA ASP A 303 -8.39 -21.64 -5.47
C ASP A 303 -9.53 -21.44 -6.49
N TYR A 304 -9.75 -20.22 -6.97
CA TYR A 304 -10.79 -19.86 -7.95
C TYR A 304 -10.24 -19.51 -9.34
N GLY A 305 -8.96 -19.15 -9.44
CA GLY A 305 -8.15 -19.19 -10.64
C GLY A 305 -7.43 -17.89 -10.96
N ILE A 306 -6.23 -18.03 -11.50
CA ILE A 306 -5.37 -16.95 -11.97
C ILE A 306 -5.89 -16.40 -13.30
N ASN A 307 -6.05 -15.09 -13.38
CA ASN A 307 -6.51 -14.37 -14.57
C ASN A 307 -5.35 -13.99 -15.50
N SER A 308 -4.28 -13.42 -14.93
CA SER A 308 -3.08 -13.04 -15.68
C SER A 308 -1.82 -13.24 -14.86
N ILE A 309 -0.73 -13.55 -15.55
CA ILE A 309 0.62 -13.55 -15.00
C ILE A 309 1.49 -12.69 -15.90
N ASP A 310 2.12 -11.68 -15.32
CA ASP A 310 3.01 -10.76 -16.01
C ASP A 310 4.42 -10.84 -15.42
N ALA A 311 5.44 -10.70 -16.25
CA ALA A 311 6.82 -10.48 -15.85
C ALA A 311 7.08 -8.97 -15.86
N VAL A 312 7.54 -8.45 -14.73
CA VAL A 312 8.03 -7.07 -14.63
C VAL A 312 9.55 -7.15 -14.60
N MET A 313 10.19 -6.41 -15.50
CA MET A 313 11.63 -6.42 -15.72
C MET A 313 12.15 -4.99 -15.69
N THR A 314 13.12 -4.68 -14.85
CA THR A 314 13.75 -3.37 -14.76
C THR A 314 15.20 -3.50 -15.19
N LEU A 315 15.57 -2.80 -16.26
CA LEU A 315 16.95 -2.71 -16.70
C LEU A 315 17.61 -1.51 -16.02
N SER A 316 18.72 -1.76 -15.34
CA SER A 316 19.60 -0.76 -14.74
C SER A 316 20.85 -0.61 -15.59
N ARG A 317 21.17 0.63 -15.98
CA ARG A 317 22.34 0.96 -16.80
C ARG A 317 23.12 2.14 -16.23
N GLY A 318 24.44 1.99 -16.18
CA GLY A 318 25.39 3.00 -15.68
C GLY A 318 26.05 2.59 -14.36
N GLU A 319 27.08 3.34 -13.97
CA GLU A 319 27.88 3.15 -12.76
C GLU A 319 27.78 4.39 -11.85
N GLY A 320 27.95 4.23 -10.54
CA GLY A 320 27.90 5.31 -9.54
C GLY A 320 26.52 5.96 -9.37
N GLU A 321 26.47 7.30 -9.24
CA GLU A 321 25.23 8.06 -8.96
C GLU A 321 24.31 8.29 -10.18
N SER A 322 24.78 8.01 -11.41
CA SER A 322 24.04 8.32 -12.65
C SER A 322 23.37 7.10 -13.29
N VAL A 323 22.74 6.25 -12.47
CA VAL A 323 22.04 5.04 -12.93
C VAL A 323 20.71 5.41 -13.60
N LYS A 324 20.47 4.83 -14.77
CA LYS A 324 19.19 4.95 -15.49
C LYS A 324 18.42 3.64 -15.42
N PHE A 325 17.13 3.75 -15.09
CA PHE A 325 16.22 2.62 -15.01
C PHE A 325 15.23 2.62 -16.17
N ARG A 326 15.04 1.46 -16.80
CA ARG A 326 13.97 1.21 -17.77
C ARG A 326 13.13 0.02 -17.33
N GLU A 327 11.90 0.28 -16.92
CA GLU A 327 10.94 -0.77 -16.60
C GLU A 327 10.22 -1.26 -17.87
N MET A 328 10.03 -2.57 -17.97
CA MET A 328 9.38 -3.29 -19.05
C MET A 328 8.44 -4.33 -18.46
N LYS A 329 7.23 -4.43 -19.01
CA LYS A 329 6.23 -5.41 -18.58
C LYS A 329 5.89 -6.34 -19.75
N ALA A 330 6.06 -7.65 -19.54
CA ALA A 330 5.73 -8.68 -20.52
C ALA A 330 4.64 -9.61 -19.99
N SER A 331 3.62 -9.89 -20.80
CA SER A 331 2.54 -10.80 -20.38
C SER A 331 2.95 -12.24 -20.65
N ILE A 332 3.03 -13.06 -19.60
CA ILE A 332 3.43 -14.46 -19.66
C ILE A 332 2.21 -15.35 -19.89
N MET A 333 1.13 -15.02 -19.20
CA MET A 333 -0.16 -15.69 -19.34
C MET A 333 -1.25 -14.64 -19.37
N LYS A 334 -2.03 -14.68 -20.45
CA LYS A 334 -3.30 -13.96 -20.57
C LYS A 334 -4.32 -14.91 -21.16
N SER A 335 -5.10 -15.54 -20.30
CA SER A 335 -6.13 -16.50 -20.72
C SER A 335 -7.51 -15.87 -20.63
N ASN A 336 -8.38 -16.16 -21.60
CA ASN A 336 -9.80 -15.79 -21.51
C ASN A 336 -10.53 -16.57 -20.39
N HIS A 337 -9.92 -17.66 -19.91
CA HIS A 337 -10.42 -18.47 -18.81
C HIS A 337 -9.39 -18.53 -17.69
N SER A 338 -9.79 -18.14 -16.46
CA SER A 338 -8.93 -18.31 -15.28
C SER A 338 -8.50 -19.77 -15.08
N LEU A 339 -7.22 -19.97 -14.76
CA LEU A 339 -6.63 -21.29 -14.54
C LEU A 339 -6.32 -21.46 -13.05
N LYS A 340 -6.74 -22.57 -12.44
CA LYS A 340 -6.42 -22.87 -11.03
C LYS A 340 -4.95 -23.20 -10.81
N ALA A 341 -4.29 -23.74 -11.83
CA ALA A 341 -2.88 -24.04 -11.80
C ALA A 341 -2.25 -23.64 -13.13
N PHE A 342 -1.08 -23.03 -13.05
CA PHE A 342 -0.23 -22.66 -14.16
C PHE A 342 1.16 -23.23 -13.91
N GLN A 343 1.73 -23.89 -14.91
CA GLN A 343 3.12 -24.29 -14.88
C GLN A 343 3.68 -24.14 -16.28
N ASN A 344 4.72 -23.33 -16.44
CA ASN A 344 5.36 -23.14 -17.73
C ASN A 344 6.87 -22.92 -17.58
N LYS A 345 7.63 -23.33 -18.60
CA LYS A 345 9.05 -23.04 -18.70
C LYS A 345 9.22 -21.67 -19.38
N ILE A 346 9.59 -20.67 -18.60
CA ILE A 346 9.86 -19.31 -19.06
C ILE A 346 11.27 -19.27 -19.64
N LYS A 347 11.40 -18.56 -20.76
CA LYS A 347 12.68 -18.25 -21.39
C LYS A 347 12.77 -16.74 -21.54
N ILE A 348 13.81 -16.14 -20.95
CA ILE A 348 14.10 -14.71 -21.08
C ILE A 348 15.19 -14.58 -22.18
N PRO A 349 14.86 -14.03 -23.36
CA PRO A 349 15.81 -13.79 -24.42
C PRO A 349 16.63 -12.53 -24.12
N LEU A 350 17.91 -12.69 -23.79
CA LEU A 350 18.75 -11.60 -23.29
C LEU A 350 19.22 -10.65 -24.41
N ASP A 351 19.39 -11.19 -25.60
CA ASP A 351 19.68 -10.46 -26.83
C ASP A 351 18.65 -9.36 -27.15
N THR A 352 17.37 -9.57 -26.77
CA THR A 352 16.30 -8.60 -27.07
C THR A 352 16.37 -7.30 -26.25
N PHE A 353 17.19 -7.25 -25.19
CA PHE A 353 17.23 -6.10 -24.29
C PHE A 353 18.32 -5.06 -24.61
N ASP A 354 19.18 -5.31 -25.63
CA ASP A 354 20.32 -4.45 -25.99
C ASP A 354 21.27 -4.19 -24.80
N LEU A 355 21.58 -5.29 -24.10
CA LEU A 355 22.38 -5.31 -22.86
C LEU A 355 23.85 -5.00 -23.17
N ASN A 356 24.47 -4.22 -22.30
CA ASN A 356 25.90 -3.88 -22.34
C ASN A 356 26.62 -4.55 -21.17
N PRO A 357 27.96 -4.68 -21.23
CA PRO A 357 28.73 -5.16 -20.08
C PRO A 357 28.48 -4.27 -18.87
N GLY A 358 28.30 -4.87 -17.69
CA GLY A 358 27.98 -4.16 -16.45
C GLY A 358 26.50 -3.79 -16.26
N ASP A 359 25.63 -3.99 -17.24
CA ASP A 359 24.19 -3.78 -17.05
C ASP A 359 23.61 -4.83 -16.06
N GLU A 360 22.54 -4.47 -15.36
CA GLU A 360 21.82 -5.38 -14.46
C GLU A 360 20.32 -5.42 -14.82
N LEU A 361 19.78 -6.62 -15.00
CA LEU A 361 18.36 -6.87 -15.25
C LEU A 361 17.70 -7.45 -13.99
N TYR A 362 16.73 -6.73 -13.46
CA TYR A 362 15.93 -7.10 -12.30
C TYR A 362 14.61 -7.65 -12.83
N PHE A 363 14.13 -8.78 -12.34
CA PHE A 363 12.82 -9.27 -12.76
C PHE A 363 12.07 -10.01 -11.67
N TYR A 364 10.75 -9.86 -11.68
CA TYR A 364 9.83 -10.63 -10.84
C TYR A 364 8.54 -10.93 -11.62
N PHE A 365 7.78 -11.90 -11.14
CA PHE A 365 6.49 -12.25 -11.71
C PHE A 365 5.36 -11.80 -10.80
N GLU A 366 4.31 -11.26 -11.40
CA GLU A 366 3.10 -10.83 -10.73
C GLU A 366 1.91 -11.64 -11.26
N ALA A 367 1.17 -12.30 -10.36
CA ALA A 367 -0.07 -12.99 -10.68
C ALA A 367 -1.25 -12.18 -10.17
N LYS A 368 -2.31 -12.14 -10.98
CA LYS A 368 -3.58 -11.53 -10.66
C LYS A 368 -4.68 -12.58 -10.58
N ASP A 369 -5.49 -12.53 -9.54
CA ASP A 369 -6.67 -13.36 -9.36
C ASP A 369 -7.82 -13.02 -10.33
N ASN A 370 -8.88 -13.82 -10.30
CA ASN A 370 -10.09 -13.61 -11.10
C ASN A 370 -11.24 -12.97 -10.31
N ASN A 371 -11.01 -12.53 -9.07
CA ASN A 371 -12.03 -11.89 -8.24
C ASN A 371 -12.36 -10.48 -8.77
N PRO A 372 -13.61 -10.21 -9.20
CA PRO A 372 -14.00 -8.92 -9.75
C PRO A 372 -14.31 -7.87 -8.67
N TYR A 373 -14.53 -8.28 -7.41
CA TYR A 373 -14.89 -7.39 -6.31
C TYR A 373 -13.66 -6.83 -5.61
N ARG A 374 -12.59 -7.62 -5.55
CA ARG A 374 -11.30 -7.24 -4.97
C ARG A 374 -10.19 -7.77 -5.86
N SER A 375 -9.42 -6.87 -6.48
CA SER A 375 -8.29 -7.26 -7.31
C SER A 375 -7.12 -7.65 -6.41
N GLN A 376 -6.84 -8.94 -6.26
CA GLN A 376 -5.71 -9.42 -5.48
C GLN A 376 -4.50 -9.71 -6.39
N PHE A 377 -3.31 -9.38 -5.89
CA PHE A 377 -2.05 -9.61 -6.59
C PHE A 377 -1.04 -10.27 -5.66
N THR A 378 -0.22 -11.14 -6.22
CA THR A 378 0.93 -11.74 -5.56
C THR A 378 2.14 -11.64 -6.45
N ARG A 379 3.32 -11.47 -5.85
CA ARG A 379 4.61 -11.37 -6.55
C ARG A 379 5.55 -12.47 -6.09
N THR A 380 6.45 -12.89 -6.98
CA THR A 380 7.62 -13.69 -6.60
C THR A 380 8.68 -12.81 -5.94
N ASP A 381 9.75 -13.46 -5.46
CA ASP A 381 11.00 -12.77 -5.16
C ASP A 381 11.53 -12.05 -6.40
N VAL A 382 12.38 -11.04 -6.15
CA VAL A 382 13.11 -10.32 -7.19
C VAL A 382 14.37 -11.09 -7.54
N TYR A 383 14.52 -11.41 -8.82
CA TYR A 383 15.70 -12.06 -9.38
C TYR A 383 16.58 -11.02 -10.10
N PHE A 384 17.88 -11.18 -9.98
CA PHE A 384 18.91 -10.30 -10.52
C PHE A 384 19.73 -11.06 -11.55
N LEU A 385 19.93 -10.46 -12.70
CA LEU A 385 20.77 -10.95 -13.76
C LEU A 385 21.82 -9.89 -14.08
N SER A 386 23.05 -10.14 -13.67
CA SER A 386 24.17 -9.22 -13.90
C SER A 386 24.98 -9.71 -15.10
N ILE A 387 25.25 -8.81 -16.05
CA ILE A 387 26.14 -9.09 -17.18
C ILE A 387 27.57 -8.75 -16.75
N GLU A 388 28.48 -9.71 -16.88
CA GLU A 388 29.90 -9.54 -16.57
C GLU A 388 30.47 -8.32 -17.31
N ASP A 389 31.12 -7.42 -16.57
CA ASP A 389 31.76 -6.25 -17.15
C ASP A 389 33.07 -6.65 -17.82
N THR A 390 33.11 -6.52 -19.14
CA THR A 390 34.31 -6.78 -19.96
C THR A 390 35.20 -5.54 -20.10
N ALA A 391 34.82 -4.39 -19.51
CA ALA A 391 35.69 -3.23 -19.42
C ALA A 391 36.77 -3.50 -18.37
N GLU A 392 37.93 -3.94 -18.85
CA GLU A 392 39.15 -3.94 -18.07
C GLU A 392 39.53 -2.48 -17.77
N TYR A 393 39.06 -1.92 -16.64
CA TYR A 393 39.64 -0.81 -15.85
C TYR A 393 38.67 -0.46 -14.71
N GLU A 394 38.74 -1.20 -13.59
CA GLU A 394 38.11 -0.79 -12.32
C GLU A 394 39.00 0.28 -11.65
N SER A 395 38.56 1.54 -11.65
CA SER A 395 38.98 2.50 -10.62
C SER A 395 38.43 1.99 -9.28
N VAL A 396 39.33 1.60 -8.39
CA VAL A 396 38.98 1.05 -7.07
C VAL A 396 38.53 2.21 -6.17
N GLU A 397 37.27 2.58 -6.27
CA GLU A 397 36.60 3.42 -5.28
C GLU A 397 35.76 2.54 -4.35
N TYR A 398 35.97 2.71 -3.04
CA TYR A 398 35.27 1.99 -2.00
C TYR A 398 33.94 2.70 -1.74
N GLU A 399 32.93 2.44 -2.58
CA GLU A 399 31.58 2.93 -2.33
C GLU A 399 31.00 2.22 -1.10
N GLY A 400 30.92 2.96 0.01
CA GLY A 400 30.28 2.50 1.24
C GLY A 400 30.36 3.48 2.40
N PHE A 401 31.41 4.30 2.49
CA PHE A 401 31.54 5.29 3.56
C PHE A 401 32.23 6.54 3.04
N ALA A 402 31.49 7.66 2.99
CA ALA A 402 32.02 8.97 2.62
C ALA A 402 32.90 9.50 3.77
N LEU A 403 34.16 9.07 3.80
CA LEU A 403 35.19 9.85 4.50
C LEU A 403 35.46 11.10 3.65
N THR A 404 35.50 12.22 4.34
CA THR A 404 35.47 13.58 3.80
C THR A 404 36.35 13.77 2.56
N ASN A 405 35.75 14.41 1.55
CA ASN A 405 36.32 14.82 0.28
C ASN A 405 37.53 15.76 0.46
N GLU A 406 38.71 15.24 0.82
CA GLU A 406 39.96 15.99 0.69
C GLU A 406 41.10 15.09 0.15
N ALA A 407 41.66 15.56 -0.98
CA ALA A 407 42.84 15.11 -1.73
C ALA A 407 42.74 13.85 -2.62
N GLU A 408 42.77 14.12 -3.93
CA GLU A 408 42.75 13.25 -5.11
C GLU A 408 44.11 12.54 -5.37
N TYR A 409 44.80 12.01 -4.34
CA TYR A 409 46.19 11.52 -4.48
C TYR A 409 46.48 10.10 -3.96
N PHE A 410 45.48 9.21 -3.94
CA PHE A 410 45.68 7.88 -3.38
C PHE A 410 45.72 6.79 -4.46
N LYS A 411 46.85 6.07 -4.55
CA LYS A 411 47.00 4.92 -5.44
C LYS A 411 46.30 3.69 -4.89
N SER A 412 45.68 2.91 -5.78
CA SER A 412 45.10 1.61 -5.43
C SER A 412 46.19 0.53 -5.31
N GLN A 413 45.89 -0.59 -4.62
CA GLN A 413 46.82 -1.72 -4.51
C GLN A 413 47.24 -2.27 -5.87
N ARG A 414 46.33 -2.26 -6.85
CA ARG A 414 46.63 -2.69 -8.22
C ARG A 414 47.56 -1.71 -8.92
N GLN A 415 47.42 -0.40 -8.70
CA GLN A 415 48.33 0.59 -9.26
C GLN A 415 49.74 0.45 -8.68
N ILE A 416 49.86 0.16 -7.38
CA ILE A 416 51.15 -0.13 -6.74
C ILE A 416 51.80 -1.35 -7.38
N ILE A 417 51.06 -2.44 -7.61
CA ILE A 417 51.57 -3.62 -8.33
C ILE A 417 52.07 -3.26 -9.72
N ILE A 418 51.29 -2.49 -10.48
CA ILE A 418 51.66 -2.05 -11.83
C ILE A 418 52.95 -1.21 -11.80
N ASP A 419 53.07 -0.29 -10.84
CA ASP A 419 54.26 0.54 -10.67
C ASP A 419 55.49 -0.30 -10.28
N THR A 420 55.30 -1.32 -9.43
CA THR A 420 56.33 -2.29 -9.02
C THR A 420 56.79 -3.15 -10.21
N GLU A 421 55.87 -3.62 -11.04
CA GLU A 421 56.17 -4.38 -12.26
C GLU A 421 56.88 -3.52 -13.31
N ALA A 422 56.39 -2.30 -13.54
CA ALA A 422 57.03 -1.34 -14.44
C ALA A 422 58.45 -0.99 -13.99
N LEU A 423 58.67 -0.82 -12.68
CA LEU A 423 60.01 -0.59 -12.13
C LEU A 423 60.96 -1.78 -12.36
N LEU A 424 60.44 -3.01 -12.34
CA LEU A 424 61.23 -4.22 -12.62
C LEU A 424 61.57 -4.35 -14.12
N GLU A 425 60.65 -3.96 -15.00
CA GLU A 425 60.88 -3.91 -16.45
C GLU A 425 61.94 -2.84 -16.80
N ASP A 426 61.83 -1.65 -16.19
CA ASP A 426 62.74 -0.52 -16.39
C ASP A 426 64.12 -0.72 -15.77
N LYS A 427 64.33 -1.77 -14.96
CA LYS A 427 65.56 -1.98 -14.18
C LYS A 427 66.84 -1.96 -15.01
N SER A 428 66.77 -2.43 -16.27
CA SER A 428 67.93 -2.42 -17.17
C SER A 428 68.22 -1.08 -17.85
N SER A 429 67.26 -0.16 -17.84
CA SER A 429 67.32 1.14 -18.54
C SER A 429 67.54 2.34 -17.63
N ILE A 430 67.31 2.21 -16.31
CA ILE A 430 67.43 3.32 -15.35
C ILE A 430 68.68 3.18 -14.46
N SER A 431 69.12 4.30 -13.88
CA SER A 431 70.26 4.29 -12.95
C SER A 431 69.89 3.64 -11.61
N GLN A 432 70.89 3.11 -10.89
CA GLN A 432 70.67 2.49 -9.56
C GLN A 432 70.01 3.46 -8.58
N LEU A 433 70.43 4.73 -8.58
CA LEU A 433 69.87 5.77 -7.71
C LEU A 433 68.39 6.05 -8.05
N GLU A 434 68.06 6.09 -9.33
CA GLU A 434 66.69 6.29 -9.79
C GLU A 434 65.80 5.07 -9.50
N PHE A 435 66.33 3.85 -9.62
CA PHE A 435 65.65 2.63 -9.23
C PHE A 435 65.32 2.61 -7.73
N GLU A 436 66.30 2.93 -6.89
CA GLU A 436 66.14 3.01 -5.44
C GLU A 436 65.13 4.10 -5.04
N GLY A 437 65.19 5.28 -5.68
CA GLY A 437 64.26 6.37 -5.47
C GLY A 437 62.81 6.00 -5.84
N ARG A 438 62.61 5.41 -7.03
CA ARG A 438 61.28 4.93 -7.47
C ARG A 438 60.74 3.82 -6.56
N SER A 439 61.58 2.86 -6.17
CA SER A 439 61.20 1.78 -5.24
C SER A 439 60.74 2.35 -3.89
N ASN A 440 61.46 3.35 -3.36
CA ASN A 440 61.10 3.98 -2.10
C ASN A 440 59.79 4.79 -2.19
N ASN A 441 59.54 5.47 -3.32
CA ASN A 441 58.29 6.18 -3.55
C ASN A 441 57.09 5.22 -3.63
N ILE A 442 57.23 4.09 -4.32
CA ILE A 442 56.19 3.05 -4.35
C ILE A 442 55.96 2.48 -2.94
N GLY A 443 57.03 2.30 -2.14
CA GLY A 443 56.91 1.93 -0.73
C GLY A 443 56.16 2.97 0.11
N ALA A 444 56.33 4.26 -0.16
CA ALA A 444 55.56 5.32 0.48
C ALA A 444 54.07 5.25 0.09
N ASP A 445 53.76 5.01 -1.19
CA ASP A 445 52.39 4.81 -1.66
C ASP A 445 51.72 3.60 -0.98
N GLN A 446 52.46 2.50 -0.83
CA GLN A 446 52.02 1.29 -0.12
C GLN A 446 51.73 1.56 1.37
N LYS A 447 52.56 2.39 2.03
CA LYS A 447 52.33 2.83 3.43
C LYS A 447 51.05 3.63 3.57
N VAL A 448 50.84 4.62 2.69
CA VAL A 448 49.66 5.49 2.73
C VAL A 448 48.39 4.66 2.54
N LEU A 449 48.39 3.73 1.59
CA LEU A 449 47.26 2.83 1.37
C LEU A 449 46.99 1.92 2.57
N ARG A 450 48.04 1.42 3.22
CA ARG A 450 47.92 0.59 4.43
C ARG A 450 47.32 1.36 5.60
N LEU A 451 47.77 2.60 5.85
CA LEU A 451 47.24 3.45 6.92
C LEU A 451 45.75 3.74 6.72
N ARG A 452 45.33 4.02 5.48
CA ARG A 452 43.91 4.23 5.13
C ARG A 452 43.04 3.04 5.52
N TYR A 453 43.46 1.81 5.19
CA TYR A 453 42.70 0.62 5.57
C TYR A 453 42.85 0.28 7.06
N GLY A 454 43.92 0.74 7.72
CA GLY A 454 44.17 0.58 9.15
C GLY A 454 43.13 1.27 10.04
N VAL A 455 42.58 2.41 9.59
CA VAL A 455 41.53 3.16 10.32
C VAL A 455 40.33 2.29 10.68
N PHE A 456 39.95 1.33 9.82
CA PHE A 456 38.80 0.45 10.06
C PHE A 456 39.01 -0.60 11.16
N LEU A 457 40.23 -0.74 11.67
CA LEU A 457 40.54 -1.64 12.79
C LEU A 457 40.60 -0.91 14.15
N GLY A 458 40.50 0.42 14.16
CA GLY A 458 40.60 1.25 15.36
C GLY A 458 41.98 1.25 16.03
N GLU A 459 42.04 1.71 17.29
CA GLU A 459 43.27 1.85 18.10
C GLU A 459 44.01 0.52 18.39
N GLU A 460 43.41 -0.63 18.06
CA GLU A 460 44.01 -1.95 18.24
C GLU A 460 45.24 -2.19 17.36
N PHE A 461 45.35 -1.48 16.23
CA PHE A 461 46.39 -1.74 15.22
C PHE A 461 47.59 -0.78 15.32
N GLU A 462 47.40 0.43 15.84
CA GLU A 462 48.51 1.40 16.00
C GLU A 462 49.49 1.04 17.11
N THR A 463 49.05 0.27 18.10
CA THR A 463 49.93 -0.27 19.14
C THR A 463 51.02 -1.22 18.59
N THR A 464 50.89 -1.68 17.35
CA THR A 464 51.89 -2.55 16.69
C THR A 464 52.66 -1.81 15.57
N GLY A 465 52.39 -0.51 15.38
CA GLY A 465 52.71 0.22 14.16
C GLY A 465 53.71 1.38 14.26
N GLY A 466 54.47 1.52 15.35
CA GLY A 466 55.74 2.26 15.34
C GLY A 466 56.04 3.20 16.51
N LEU A 467 56.55 2.65 17.62
CA LEU A 467 57.76 3.05 18.39
C LEU A 467 57.75 2.41 19.79
N GLY A 468 58.39 1.24 19.93
CA GLY A 468 58.58 0.48 21.19
C GLY A 468 57.38 -0.42 21.51
N GLU A 469 57.49 -1.73 21.72
CA GLU A 469 58.53 -2.51 22.40
C GLU A 469 58.63 -3.89 21.73
N ILE A 470 59.86 -4.31 21.44
CA ILE A 470 60.15 -5.65 20.96
C ILE A 470 60.19 -6.55 22.19
N ASP A 471 59.15 -7.36 22.44
CA ASP A 471 59.28 -8.49 23.35
C ASP A 471 59.96 -9.66 22.61
N HIS A 472 61.27 -9.69 22.74
CA HIS A 472 62.06 -10.88 22.47
C HIS A 472 62.17 -11.71 23.75
N SER A 473 61.79 -12.97 23.60
CA SER A 473 62.24 -14.13 24.38
C SER A 473 61.50 -14.42 25.68
N GLY A 474 61.09 -15.68 25.78
CA GLY A 474 60.59 -16.24 27.02
C GLY A 474 61.63 -16.33 28.13
N HIS A 475 61.13 -16.87 29.24
CA HIS A 475 61.77 -17.15 30.52
C HIS A 475 61.63 -16.07 31.61
N ASP A 476 60.65 -16.35 32.48
CA ASP A 476 60.86 -16.78 33.86
C ASP A 476 61.19 -15.73 34.94
N HIS A 477 60.45 -15.88 36.05
CA HIS A 477 60.60 -15.24 37.37
C HIS A 477 60.47 -13.70 37.41
N GLY A 478 59.79 -13.07 38.36
CA GLY A 478 59.17 -13.42 39.62
C GLY A 478 58.77 -12.10 40.28
N GLN A 479 57.54 -12.01 40.78
CA GLN A 479 57.21 -11.73 42.19
C GLN A 479 57.47 -10.30 42.71
N ILE A 480 56.54 -9.86 43.58
CA ILE A 480 56.54 -8.74 44.56
C ILE A 480 55.59 -7.59 44.13
N GLU A 481 54.34 -7.55 44.61
CA GLU A 481 53.87 -6.91 45.88
C GLU A 481 54.20 -5.40 45.94
N SER A 482 53.36 -4.42 46.27
CA SER A 482 52.06 -4.26 46.93
C SER A 482 51.49 -2.88 46.54
N GLY A 483 50.17 -2.66 46.52
CA GLY A 483 49.41 -2.00 47.61
C GLY A 483 49.10 -0.54 47.22
N GLU A 484 47.82 -0.21 46.96
CA GLU A 484 46.93 0.58 47.88
C GLU A 484 47.36 2.06 47.93
N ASP A 485 46.59 3.08 47.52
CA ASP A 485 45.30 3.53 48.04
C ASP A 485 44.92 4.83 47.26
N GLU A 486 43.70 4.97 46.71
CA GLU A 486 42.51 5.61 47.30
C GLU A 486 42.41 7.15 47.17
N HIS A 487 41.25 7.57 46.62
CA HIS A 487 40.54 8.86 46.80
C HIS A 487 41.21 10.15 46.27
N GLU A 488 40.54 11.17 45.73
CA GLU A 488 39.14 11.53 45.54
C GLU A 488 39.12 12.67 44.49
N GLY A 489 37.99 12.85 43.81
CA GLY A 489 37.89 13.69 42.62
C GLY A 489 38.03 15.20 42.85
N HIS A 490 38.29 15.90 41.75
CA HIS A 490 37.70 17.21 41.49
C HIS A 490 37.56 17.42 39.97
N ASP A 491 36.33 17.70 39.61
CA ASP A 491 35.87 18.12 38.29
C ASP A 491 36.43 19.50 37.88
N HIS A 492 36.54 19.60 36.56
CA HIS A 492 36.43 20.78 35.70
C HIS A 492 37.67 21.62 35.33
N GLU A 493 37.69 21.79 34.00
CA GLU A 493 38.07 22.96 33.22
C GLU A 493 39.39 22.91 32.44
N ASN A 494 39.20 22.75 31.13
CA ASN A 494 40.10 23.08 30.04
C ASN A 494 40.85 24.39 30.31
N GLU A 495 42.17 24.35 30.22
CA GLU A 495 42.94 25.42 29.60
C GLU A 495 44.21 24.85 28.97
N SER A 496 44.31 25.03 27.66
CA SER A 496 45.44 24.71 26.81
C SER A 496 46.70 25.45 27.24
N GLY A 497 47.84 24.75 27.25
CA GLY A 497 49.16 25.35 27.43
C GLY A 497 50.24 24.44 26.85
N ASP A 498 50.54 24.64 25.57
CA ASP A 498 51.65 24.04 24.84
C ASP A 498 53.00 24.36 25.51
N GLU A 499 53.81 23.34 25.79
CA GLU A 499 55.27 23.45 25.80
C GLU A 499 55.91 22.32 24.98
N HIS A 500 56.29 22.67 23.75
CA HIS A 500 57.08 21.86 22.84
C HIS A 500 58.48 21.56 23.43
N SER A 501 58.81 20.27 23.57
CA SER A 501 60.20 19.83 23.54
C SER A 501 60.54 19.31 22.14
N ASN A 502 61.34 20.11 21.43
CA ASN A 502 61.84 19.85 20.09
C ASN A 502 62.88 18.72 20.09
N PHE A 503 62.54 17.58 19.50
CA PHE A 503 63.53 16.67 18.91
C PHE A 503 63.21 16.51 17.42
N SER A 504 63.93 17.26 16.59
CA SER A 504 63.71 17.32 15.14
C SER A 504 64.44 16.18 14.43
N ASN A 505 63.68 15.35 13.72
CA ASN A 505 64.21 14.39 12.76
C ASN A 505 63.83 14.90 11.34
N PRO A 506 64.79 15.17 10.43
CA PRO A 506 64.57 16.04 9.27
C PRO A 506 63.75 15.44 8.13
N ILE A 507 63.12 14.27 8.31
CA ILE A 507 62.32 13.58 7.28
C ILE A 507 60.81 13.72 7.53
N TYR A 508 60.39 14.18 8.72
CA TYR A 508 58.95 14.38 9.02
C TYR A 508 58.37 15.69 8.42
N ASN A 509 59.21 16.59 7.93
CA ASN A 509 58.78 17.92 7.46
C ASN A 509 58.42 18.00 5.97
N GLU A 510 58.47 16.91 5.20
CA GLU A 510 58.24 16.97 3.74
C GLU A 510 56.83 16.55 3.29
N THR A 511 55.94 16.10 4.18
CA THR A 511 54.54 15.80 3.82
C THR A 511 53.56 16.27 4.91
N PRO A 512 53.11 17.53 4.87
CA PRO A 512 52.13 18.09 5.82
C PRO A 512 50.79 17.32 5.84
N GLU A 513 50.47 16.60 4.77
CA GLU A 513 49.21 15.87 4.58
C GLU A 513 49.09 14.61 5.47
N LEU A 514 50.22 14.04 5.91
CA LEU A 514 50.22 12.86 6.79
C LEU A 514 49.89 13.19 8.25
N ALA A 515 50.20 14.41 8.71
CA ALA A 515 49.92 14.84 10.08
C ALA A 515 48.41 15.03 10.34
N ALA A 516 47.64 15.42 9.32
CA ALA A 516 46.19 15.55 9.43
C ALA A 516 45.48 14.20 9.67
N TYR A 517 46.10 13.09 9.27
CA TYR A 517 45.53 11.74 9.41
C TYR A 517 45.81 11.11 10.78
N VAL A 518 46.87 11.54 11.47
CA VAL A 518 47.30 11.05 12.80
C VAL A 518 46.66 11.84 13.95
N HIS A 519 45.81 12.83 13.66
CA HIS A 519 45.10 13.63 14.67
C HIS A 519 43.58 13.43 14.68
N ALA A 520 43.05 12.47 13.92
CA ALA A 520 41.64 12.10 13.91
C ALA A 520 41.40 10.81 14.71
N HIS A 521 41.71 10.82 16.01
CA HIS A 521 41.58 9.65 16.90
C HIS A 521 40.52 9.86 17.98
N ASP A 522 39.25 9.92 17.57
CA ASP A 522 38.12 9.80 18.51
C ASP A 522 36.90 9.10 17.87
N GLU A 523 37.07 8.35 16.78
CA GLU A 523 35.96 7.61 16.14
C GLU A 523 36.05 6.11 16.40
N SER A 524 35.89 5.73 17.67
CA SER A 524 35.64 4.35 18.12
C SER A 524 34.43 3.69 17.43
N GLU A 525 33.54 4.46 16.80
CA GLU A 525 32.33 3.93 16.16
C GLU A 525 32.63 3.13 14.87
N LEU A 526 33.74 3.42 14.16
CA LEU A 526 34.07 2.77 12.88
C LEU A 526 34.48 1.29 13.04
N SER A 527 35.10 0.94 14.18
CA SER A 527 35.50 -0.45 14.47
C SER A 527 34.29 -1.37 14.69
N THR A 528 33.14 -0.84 15.11
CA THR A 528 31.94 -1.66 15.37
C THR A 528 31.23 -2.19 14.12
N PHE A 529 31.57 -1.72 12.92
CA PHE A 529 30.85 -2.07 11.68
C PHE A 529 31.30 -3.37 11.02
N LEU A 530 32.47 -3.90 11.37
CA LEU A 530 33.04 -5.09 10.73
C LEU A 530 32.95 -6.32 11.66
N ASP A 531 32.39 -7.41 11.15
CA ASP A 531 32.41 -8.72 11.83
C ASP A 531 33.84 -9.20 12.08
N ALA A 532 34.03 -9.99 13.15
CA ALA A 532 35.35 -10.49 13.56
C ALA A 532 36.12 -11.23 12.45
N GLU A 533 35.41 -11.95 11.57
CA GLU A 533 36.02 -12.65 10.42
C GLU A 533 36.54 -11.65 9.36
N VAL A 534 35.79 -10.58 9.08
CA VAL A 534 36.17 -9.55 8.10
C VAL A 534 37.36 -8.74 8.63
N LYS A 535 37.35 -8.42 9.93
CA LYS A 535 38.49 -7.79 10.62
C LYS A 535 39.75 -8.65 10.56
N ALA A 536 39.64 -9.97 10.73
CA ALA A 536 40.78 -10.87 10.64
C ALA A 536 41.42 -10.86 9.24
N LYS A 537 40.60 -10.93 8.18
CA LYS A 537 41.09 -10.84 6.78
C LYS A 537 41.70 -9.48 6.46
N LEU A 538 41.13 -8.40 7.01
CA LEU A 538 41.69 -7.06 6.88
C LEU A 538 43.04 -6.92 7.61
N LYS A 539 43.17 -7.45 8.83
CA LYS A 539 44.45 -7.53 9.57
C LYS A 539 45.52 -8.28 8.76
N GLU A 540 45.15 -9.41 8.15
CA GLU A 540 46.05 -10.17 7.28
C GLU A 540 46.46 -9.37 6.01
N ALA A 541 45.52 -8.64 5.40
CA ALA A 541 45.82 -7.79 4.25
C ALA A 541 46.86 -6.71 4.62
N LEU A 542 46.67 -6.03 5.76
CA LEU A 542 47.60 -4.99 6.23
C LEU A 542 48.98 -5.55 6.57
N ALA A 543 49.07 -6.77 7.11
CA ALA A 543 50.34 -7.44 7.35
C ALA A 543 51.10 -7.71 6.05
N ASN A 544 50.40 -8.19 5.00
CA ASN A 544 51.01 -8.36 3.68
C ASN A 544 51.44 -7.01 3.06
N MET A 545 50.65 -5.94 3.25
CA MET A 545 51.04 -4.59 2.81
C MET A 545 52.27 -4.06 3.53
N TRP A 546 52.45 -4.38 4.81
CA TRP A 546 53.65 -4.02 5.59
C TRP A 546 54.90 -4.73 5.06
N GLU A 547 54.80 -6.04 4.80
CA GLU A 547 55.89 -6.80 4.20
C GLU A 547 56.26 -6.24 2.82
N ALA A 548 55.27 -5.97 1.96
CA ALA A 548 55.49 -5.31 0.67
C ALA A 548 56.20 -3.95 0.82
N GLU A 549 55.73 -3.10 1.74
CA GLU A 549 56.35 -1.81 2.08
C GLU A 549 57.82 -1.98 2.48
N LEU A 550 58.14 -2.97 3.32
CA LEU A 550 59.50 -3.26 3.77
C LEU A 550 60.42 -3.66 2.59
N TYR A 551 59.97 -4.56 1.70
CA TYR A 551 60.74 -4.98 0.54
C TYR A 551 60.96 -3.83 -0.46
N LEU A 552 59.96 -2.98 -0.66
CA LEU A 552 60.07 -1.79 -1.51
C LEU A 552 61.05 -0.75 -0.94
N ARG A 553 61.04 -0.54 0.37
CA ARG A 553 61.98 0.36 1.08
C ARG A 553 63.40 -0.19 1.16
N THR A 554 63.56 -1.50 1.08
CA THR A 554 64.88 -2.16 0.99
C THR A 554 65.33 -2.44 -0.45
N TYR A 555 64.67 -1.81 -1.43
CA TYR A 555 65.02 -1.84 -2.86
C TYR A 555 64.93 -3.24 -3.51
N LYS A 556 64.01 -4.07 -3.01
CA LYS A 556 63.74 -5.43 -3.50
C LYS A 556 62.29 -5.56 -4.03
N PRO A 557 61.89 -4.82 -5.08
CA PRO A 557 60.52 -4.86 -5.59
C PRO A 557 60.08 -6.25 -6.08
N LYS A 558 61.00 -7.09 -6.55
CA LYS A 558 60.67 -8.48 -6.96
C LYS A 558 60.15 -9.34 -5.82
N ASP A 559 60.68 -9.12 -4.61
CA ASP A 559 60.29 -9.86 -3.41
C ASP A 559 59.02 -9.26 -2.77
N ALA A 560 58.66 -8.02 -3.12
CA ALA A 560 57.44 -7.35 -2.69
C ALA A 560 56.18 -7.87 -3.41
N LEU A 561 56.28 -8.15 -4.72
CA LEU A 561 55.14 -8.54 -5.57
C LEU A 561 54.24 -9.65 -4.99
N PRO A 562 54.76 -10.77 -4.45
CA PRO A 562 53.90 -11.82 -3.89
C PRO A 562 53.00 -11.31 -2.75
N TYR A 563 53.53 -10.44 -1.90
CA TYR A 563 52.80 -9.83 -0.80
C TYR A 563 51.80 -8.79 -1.30
N GLU A 564 52.15 -8.00 -2.31
CA GLU A 564 51.23 -7.06 -2.94
C GLU A 564 50.02 -7.77 -3.58
N TYR A 565 50.26 -8.89 -4.27
CA TYR A 565 49.20 -9.73 -4.85
C TYR A 565 48.32 -10.38 -3.78
N GLN A 566 48.91 -10.86 -2.70
CA GLN A 566 48.17 -11.44 -1.58
C GLN A 566 47.33 -10.38 -0.85
N ALA A 567 47.87 -9.18 -0.65
CA ALA A 567 47.14 -8.03 -0.11
C ALA A 567 45.95 -7.67 -1.02
N LEU A 568 46.14 -7.59 -2.34
CA LEU A 568 45.06 -7.31 -3.29
C LEU A 568 43.95 -8.36 -3.21
N LYS A 569 44.30 -9.64 -3.09
CA LYS A 569 43.33 -10.74 -2.96
C LYS A 569 42.49 -10.58 -1.68
N LEU A 570 43.14 -10.37 -0.53
CA LEU A 570 42.48 -10.23 0.76
C LEU A 570 41.58 -8.99 0.79
N ILE A 571 42.00 -7.87 0.20
CA ILE A 571 41.18 -6.65 0.07
C ILE A 571 39.92 -6.92 -0.77
N LYS A 572 40.03 -7.68 -1.86
CA LYS A 572 38.87 -8.07 -2.67
C LYS A 572 37.89 -8.95 -1.88
N GLU A 573 38.39 -9.86 -1.05
CA GLU A 573 37.55 -10.69 -0.18
C GLU A 573 36.84 -9.85 0.88
N VAL A 574 37.52 -8.89 1.51
CA VAL A 574 36.94 -7.92 2.45
C VAL A 574 35.85 -7.07 1.77
N LYS A 575 36.10 -6.54 0.56
CA LYS A 575 35.12 -5.75 -0.22
C LYS A 575 33.86 -6.56 -0.56
N ARG A 576 34.02 -7.84 -0.93
CA ARG A 576 32.90 -8.75 -1.19
C ARG A 576 32.08 -9.01 0.07
N ALA A 577 32.75 -9.23 1.20
CA ALA A 577 32.08 -9.46 2.48
C ALA A 577 31.31 -8.23 2.98
N SER A 578 31.86 -7.01 2.84
CA SER A 578 31.19 -5.78 3.25
C SER A 578 29.99 -5.42 2.36
N ARG A 579 30.06 -5.68 1.05
CA ARG A 579 28.94 -5.45 0.10
C ARG A 579 27.71 -6.31 0.41
N ILE A 580 27.91 -7.54 0.88
CA ILE A 580 26.82 -8.42 1.36
C ILE A 580 26.14 -7.80 2.60
N TYR A 581 26.90 -7.10 3.43
CA TYR A 581 26.40 -6.49 4.67
C TYR A 581 25.61 -5.20 4.40
N VAL A 582 26.06 -4.37 3.46
CA VAL A 582 25.31 -3.17 3.03
C VAL A 582 23.95 -3.54 2.41
N GLN A 583 23.88 -4.62 1.64
CA GLN A 583 22.59 -5.11 1.10
C GLN A 583 21.63 -5.65 2.19
N ARG A 584 22.14 -6.11 3.35
CA ARG A 584 21.30 -6.51 4.49
C ARG A 584 20.74 -5.33 5.29
N LEU A 585 21.29 -4.13 5.11
CA LEU A 585 20.80 -2.89 5.73
C LEU A 585 19.77 -2.16 4.84
N GLY A 586 19.27 -2.80 3.79
CA GLY A 586 17.97 -2.45 3.22
C GLY A 586 16.89 -2.74 4.27
N PHE A 587 16.65 -1.77 5.15
CA PHE A 587 15.60 -1.86 6.16
C PHE A 587 14.25 -1.87 5.45
N GLU A 588 13.76 -3.05 5.11
CA GLU A 588 12.32 -3.28 5.02
C GLU A 588 11.85 -3.57 6.44
N PRO A 589 11.16 -2.62 7.12
CA PRO A 589 10.61 -2.92 8.43
C PRO A 589 9.71 -4.14 8.28
N PRO A 590 9.87 -5.17 9.13
CA PRO A 590 8.90 -6.26 9.16
C PRO A 590 7.51 -5.64 9.34
N PRO A 591 6.48 -6.12 8.62
CA PRO A 591 5.16 -5.54 8.66
C PRO A 591 4.72 -5.43 10.12
N ILE A 592 4.48 -4.19 10.55
CA ILE A 592 4.06 -3.92 11.92
C ILE A 592 2.69 -4.54 12.08
N ASP A 593 2.57 -5.51 12.98
CA ASP A 593 1.29 -6.05 13.38
C ASP A 593 0.54 -4.96 14.17
N GLU A 594 -0.25 -4.15 13.46
CA GLU A 594 -0.96 -2.98 13.99
C GLU A 594 -1.84 -3.34 15.18
N ALA A 595 -2.39 -4.56 15.20
CA ALA A 595 -3.20 -5.04 16.31
C ALA A 595 -2.38 -5.25 17.60
N ARG A 596 -1.09 -5.57 17.47
CA ARG A 596 -0.21 -5.90 18.61
C ARG A 596 0.66 -4.73 19.08
N LYS A 597 1.10 -3.85 18.18
CA LYS A 597 1.96 -2.69 18.51
C LYS A 597 1.21 -1.39 18.78
N ARG A 598 -0.09 -1.30 18.46
CA ARG A 598 -0.88 -0.11 18.75
C ARG A 598 -1.00 0.06 20.27
N LEU A 599 -0.61 1.24 20.78
CA LEU A 599 -0.62 1.64 22.20
C LEU A 599 0.50 1.09 23.10
N THR A 600 1.58 0.51 22.55
CA THR A 600 2.66 -0.12 23.34
C THR A 600 3.97 0.68 23.42
N GLY A 601 3.96 1.99 23.09
CA GLY A 601 5.16 2.84 23.14
C GLY A 601 5.56 3.25 24.56
N GLU A 602 6.86 3.36 24.84
CA GLU A 602 7.37 3.92 26.11
C GLU A 602 7.22 5.45 26.12
N MET A 603 6.53 5.99 27.13
CA MET A 603 6.15 7.41 27.22
C MET A 603 7.14 8.25 28.04
N LYS A 604 8.45 7.96 27.96
CA LYS A 604 9.46 8.60 28.83
C LYS A 604 9.74 10.07 28.47
N ASP A 605 9.66 10.44 27.20
CA ASP A 605 10.01 11.80 26.71
C ASP A 605 8.81 12.69 26.34
N ILE A 606 7.58 12.18 26.50
CA ILE A 606 6.39 12.98 26.27
C ILE A 606 6.17 13.83 27.52
N LYS A 607 6.64 15.09 27.50
CA LYS A 607 6.28 16.08 28.53
C LYS A 607 4.78 16.36 28.41
N PRO A 608 3.94 15.90 29.36
CA PRO A 608 2.52 16.14 29.28
C PRO A 608 2.29 17.62 29.56
N ASN A 609 1.72 18.35 28.61
CA ASN A 609 1.03 19.59 28.94
C ASN A 609 -0.21 19.19 29.76
N LEU A 610 0.00 19.10 31.08
CA LEU A 610 -1.01 18.86 32.09
C LEU A 610 -1.95 20.06 32.14
N VAL A 611 -2.95 20.08 31.26
CA VAL A 611 -4.25 20.62 31.65
C VAL A 611 -4.81 19.63 32.65
N ASN A 612 -4.60 19.91 33.95
CA ASN A 612 -5.18 19.17 35.06
C ASN A 612 -6.71 19.24 35.00
N ASN A 613 -7.32 18.38 34.19
CA ASN A 613 -8.68 17.95 34.38
C ASN A 613 -8.64 16.64 35.16
N ASN A 614 -8.45 16.75 36.47
CA ASN A 614 -8.88 15.71 37.41
C ASN A 614 -10.41 15.61 37.36
N ARG A 615 -10.95 14.98 36.32
CA ARG A 615 -12.26 14.34 36.42
C ARG A 615 -11.98 12.90 36.81
N GLN A 616 -12.09 12.63 38.11
CA GLN A 616 -12.35 11.27 38.56
C GLN A 616 -13.56 10.77 37.76
N GLU A 617 -13.36 9.75 36.92
CA GLU A 617 -14.46 9.11 36.21
C GLU A 617 -15.37 8.46 37.25
N ILE A 618 -16.50 9.11 37.52
CA ILE A 618 -17.56 8.58 38.38
C ILE A 618 -17.96 7.20 37.84
N SER A 619 -17.86 6.18 38.69
CA SER A 619 -18.19 4.80 38.30
C SER A 619 -19.63 4.72 37.82
N PHE A 620 -19.92 3.85 36.85
CA PHE A 620 -21.28 3.69 36.31
C PHE A 620 -22.33 3.43 37.42
N ASN A 621 -21.94 2.70 38.46
CA ASN A 621 -22.81 2.44 39.61
C ASN A 621 -23.14 3.69 40.43
N GLU A 622 -22.18 4.63 40.53
CA GLU A 622 -22.42 5.93 41.17
C GLU A 622 -23.32 6.81 40.30
N LYS A 623 -23.20 6.72 38.96
CA LYS A 623 -24.11 7.41 38.03
C LYS A 623 -25.55 6.90 38.15
N ILE A 624 -25.76 5.59 38.30
CA ILE A 624 -27.10 5.01 38.57
C ILE A 624 -27.64 5.53 39.91
N ARG A 625 -26.81 5.52 40.96
CA ARG A 625 -27.23 5.99 42.30
C ARG A 625 -27.63 7.46 42.28
N ASN A 626 -26.84 8.31 41.61
CA ASN A 626 -27.13 9.74 41.48
C ASN A 626 -28.41 9.99 40.65
N ALA A 627 -28.61 9.24 39.57
CA ALA A 627 -29.83 9.31 38.78
C ALA A 627 -31.06 8.88 39.59
N TYR A 628 -30.97 7.78 40.35
CA TYR A 628 -32.07 7.33 41.22
C TYR A 628 -32.41 8.37 42.30
N GLN A 629 -31.40 8.94 42.98
CA GLN A 629 -31.63 9.98 43.99
C GLN A 629 -32.27 11.25 43.40
N GLY A 630 -31.79 11.69 42.23
CA GLY A 630 -32.36 12.82 41.52
C GLY A 630 -33.81 12.57 41.10
N LEU A 631 -34.10 11.40 40.54
CA LEU A 631 -35.46 11.03 40.12
C LEU A 631 -36.41 10.83 41.29
N ASN A 632 -35.93 10.29 42.42
CA ASN A 632 -36.75 10.13 43.61
C ASN A 632 -37.11 11.50 44.22
N SER A 633 -36.17 12.46 44.21
CA SER A 633 -36.46 13.83 44.63
C SER A 633 -37.46 14.53 43.70
N ALA A 634 -37.34 14.33 42.39
CA ALA A 634 -38.28 14.86 41.39
C ALA A 634 -39.66 14.21 41.50
N TYR A 635 -39.72 12.91 41.83
CA TYR A 635 -40.97 12.18 42.09
C TYR A 635 -41.70 12.73 43.32
N ILE A 636 -40.99 12.98 44.42
CA ILE A 636 -41.57 13.56 45.65
C ILE A 636 -42.05 15.00 45.42
N ALA A 637 -41.32 15.78 44.61
CA ALA A 637 -41.69 17.16 44.26
C ALA A 637 -42.72 17.27 43.12
N ASN A 638 -43.11 16.14 42.50
CA ASN A 638 -43.94 16.07 41.29
C ASN A 638 -43.39 16.91 40.11
N ASP A 639 -42.06 17.01 40.00
CA ASP A 639 -41.35 17.74 38.94
C ASP A 639 -41.00 16.81 37.77
N LEU A 640 -41.97 16.63 36.86
CA LEU A 640 -41.86 15.72 35.72
C LEU A 640 -40.87 16.24 34.65
N GLU A 641 -40.67 17.55 34.56
CA GLU A 641 -39.75 18.17 33.60
C GLU A 641 -38.30 18.09 34.08
N GLY A 642 -38.08 18.28 35.38
CA GLY A 642 -36.80 17.99 36.04
C GLY A 642 -36.41 16.51 35.92
N ALA A 643 -37.38 15.59 36.08
CA ALA A 643 -37.15 14.16 35.90
C ALA A 643 -36.73 13.80 34.47
N ASP A 644 -37.39 14.35 33.44
CA ASP A 644 -37.05 14.12 32.04
C ASP A 644 -35.63 14.62 31.70
N LYS A 645 -35.23 15.77 32.25
CA LYS A 645 -33.87 16.30 32.07
C LYS A 645 -32.80 15.39 32.67
N ILE A 646 -33.05 14.84 33.87
CA ILE A 646 -32.14 13.89 34.52
C ILE A 646 -32.06 12.60 33.68
N LEU A 647 -33.18 12.10 33.19
CA LEU A 647 -33.24 10.88 32.37
C LEU A 647 -32.50 11.02 31.05
N ASN A 648 -32.64 12.14 30.34
CA ASN A 648 -31.91 12.35 29.08
C ASN A 648 -30.39 12.27 29.27
N SER A 649 -29.86 12.86 30.34
CA SER A 649 -28.42 12.77 30.66
C SER A 649 -27.98 11.35 31.04
N PHE A 650 -28.87 10.58 31.66
CA PHE A 650 -28.58 9.21 32.08
C PHE A 650 -28.66 8.21 30.93
N VAL A 651 -29.59 8.41 29.98
CA VAL A 651 -29.80 7.53 28.81
C VAL A 651 -28.53 7.39 27.98
N GLU A 652 -27.77 8.46 27.75
CA GLU A 652 -26.51 8.41 27.01
C GLU A 652 -25.50 7.45 27.66
N THR A 653 -25.41 7.49 29.00
CA THR A 653 -24.54 6.60 29.77
C THR A 653 -25.08 5.16 29.77
N LEU A 654 -26.41 5.00 29.83
CA LEU A 654 -27.08 3.71 29.84
C LEU A 654 -26.93 2.96 28.51
N ILE A 655 -26.99 3.66 27.37
CA ILE A 655 -26.85 3.09 26.02
C ILE A 655 -25.49 2.37 25.89
N ILE A 656 -24.41 2.98 26.38
CA ILE A 656 -23.06 2.39 26.32
C ILE A 656 -23.02 1.04 27.06
N LYS A 657 -23.74 0.92 28.20
CA LYS A 657 -23.79 -0.32 28.98
C LYS A 657 -24.78 -1.34 28.45
N ILE A 658 -25.86 -0.93 27.80
CA ILE A 658 -26.80 -1.84 27.13
C ILE A 658 -26.13 -2.60 25.98
N THR A 659 -25.19 -1.98 25.27
CA THR A 659 -24.43 -2.67 24.20
C THR A 659 -23.67 -3.90 24.72
N ASN A 660 -23.24 -3.87 25.99
CA ASN A 660 -22.46 -4.96 26.60
C ASN A 660 -23.34 -5.92 27.44
N GLU A 661 -24.36 -5.41 28.13
CA GLU A 661 -25.26 -6.21 29.00
C GLU A 661 -26.75 -5.90 28.71
N PRO A 662 -27.27 -6.27 27.53
CA PRO A 662 -28.59 -5.85 27.06
C PRO A 662 -29.73 -6.43 27.90
N VAL A 663 -29.61 -7.68 28.35
CA VAL A 663 -30.63 -8.36 29.18
C VAL A 663 -30.85 -7.64 30.50
N ARG A 664 -29.80 -7.01 31.04
CA ARG A 664 -29.82 -6.39 32.36
C ARG A 664 -30.40 -4.98 32.35
N TYR A 665 -30.04 -4.16 31.35
CA TYR A 665 -30.35 -2.72 31.35
C TYR A 665 -31.46 -2.32 30.37
N SER A 666 -31.91 -3.19 29.46
CA SER A 666 -32.96 -2.89 28.46
C SER A 666 -34.30 -2.52 29.07
N LYS A 667 -34.72 -3.18 30.15
CA LYS A 667 -36.00 -2.89 30.84
C LYS A 667 -36.07 -1.44 31.36
N ILE A 668 -34.96 -0.88 31.83
CA ILE A 668 -34.88 0.53 32.24
C ILE A 668 -35.08 1.44 31.05
N LEU A 669 -34.42 1.17 29.92
CA LEU A 669 -34.55 2.04 28.73
C LEU A 669 -35.99 2.04 28.19
N VAL A 670 -36.68 0.90 28.25
CA VAL A 670 -38.10 0.80 27.89
C VAL A 670 -38.96 1.62 28.84
N ALA A 671 -38.74 1.52 30.15
CA ALA A 671 -39.47 2.31 31.14
C ALA A 671 -39.21 3.83 30.97
N ILE A 672 -37.96 4.23 30.69
CA ILE A 672 -37.59 5.63 30.45
C ILE A 672 -38.31 6.16 29.21
N LYS A 673 -38.26 5.44 28.09
CA LYS A 673 -38.98 5.86 26.87
C LYS A 673 -40.49 5.94 27.08
N ALA A 674 -41.05 5.00 27.84
CA ALA A 674 -42.47 5.03 28.18
C ALA A 674 -42.84 6.28 29.01
N PHE A 675 -41.97 6.68 29.94
CA PHE A 675 -42.12 7.94 30.70
C PHE A 675 -41.95 9.18 29.82
N GLN A 676 -40.98 9.22 28.92
CA GLN A 676 -40.73 10.39 28.05
C GLN A 676 -41.89 10.68 27.09
N ASN A 677 -42.62 9.64 26.67
CA ASN A 677 -43.76 9.78 25.77
C ASN A 677 -45.01 10.35 26.48
N ASP A 678 -45.35 9.84 27.66
CA ASP A 678 -46.63 10.18 28.32
C ASP A 678 -46.47 11.10 29.54
N LYS A 679 -45.25 11.30 30.04
CA LYS A 679 -44.85 12.15 31.19
C LYS A 679 -45.81 12.06 32.37
N THR A 680 -46.09 10.85 32.85
CA THR A 680 -46.95 10.61 34.01
C THR A 680 -46.17 10.14 35.24
N LEU A 681 -46.72 10.44 36.43
CA LEU A 681 -46.17 10.06 37.73
C LEU A 681 -46.04 8.53 37.88
N ASP A 682 -47.01 7.77 37.36
CA ASP A 682 -46.99 6.30 37.41
C ASP A 682 -45.82 5.71 36.60
N LYS A 683 -45.56 6.25 35.41
CA LYS A 683 -44.43 5.79 34.59
C LYS A 683 -43.08 6.21 35.16
N LEU A 684 -43.00 7.32 35.88
CA LEU A 684 -41.80 7.70 36.63
C LEU A 684 -41.55 6.72 37.79
N ARG A 685 -42.62 6.23 38.43
CA ARG A 685 -42.54 5.19 39.48
C ARG A 685 -41.97 3.90 38.92
N ASP A 686 -42.37 3.49 37.73
CA ASP A 686 -41.85 2.29 37.06
C ASP A 686 -40.34 2.42 36.79
N VAL A 687 -39.90 3.58 36.31
CA VAL A 687 -38.47 3.87 36.10
C VAL A 687 -37.67 3.77 37.39
N LEU A 688 -38.20 4.31 38.50
CA LEU A 688 -37.58 4.21 39.83
C LEU A 688 -37.49 2.75 40.31
N ALA A 689 -38.56 1.97 40.16
CA ALA A 689 -38.58 0.56 40.57
C ALA A 689 -37.54 -0.29 39.82
N TYR A 690 -37.36 -0.06 38.51
CA TYR A 690 -36.34 -0.77 37.74
C TYR A 690 -34.91 -0.32 38.09
N LEU A 691 -34.69 0.96 38.38
CA LEU A 691 -33.38 1.45 38.84
C LEU A 691 -33.00 0.86 40.21
N GLU A 692 -33.96 0.73 41.12
CA GLU A 692 -33.77 0.14 42.45
C GLU A 692 -33.41 -1.34 42.39
N LEU A 693 -34.12 -2.11 41.56
CA LEU A 693 -33.85 -3.54 41.35
C LEU A 693 -32.42 -3.79 40.84
N ILE A 694 -31.92 -2.93 39.94
CA ILE A 694 -30.53 -3.02 39.44
C ILE A 694 -29.50 -2.64 40.52
N LEU A 695 -29.80 -1.63 41.35
CA LEU A 695 -28.92 -1.23 42.45
C LEU A 695 -28.79 -2.35 43.50
N GLU A 696 -29.87 -3.07 43.82
CA GLU A 696 -29.83 -4.22 44.74
C GLU A 696 -29.03 -5.41 44.17
N LEU A 697 -29.25 -5.75 42.90
CA LEU A 697 -28.48 -6.79 42.19
C LEU A 697 -26.97 -6.50 42.20
N ASN A 698 -26.57 -5.23 42.00
CA ASN A 698 -25.16 -4.83 42.05
C ASN A 698 -24.54 -4.96 43.44
N ASN A 699 -25.31 -4.72 44.52
CA ASN A 699 -24.84 -4.92 45.90
C ASN A 699 -24.69 -6.40 46.28
N GLN A 700 -25.43 -7.31 45.64
CA GLN A 700 -25.26 -8.75 45.85
C GLN A 700 -24.00 -9.29 45.15
N ILE A 701 -23.73 -8.83 43.92
CA ILE A 701 -22.55 -9.25 43.14
C ILE A 701 -21.25 -8.77 43.79
N SER A 702 -21.20 -7.54 44.32
CA SER A 702 -20.02 -7.03 45.02
C SER A 702 -19.68 -7.83 46.28
N LYS A 703 -20.68 -8.33 47.01
CA LYS A 703 -20.49 -9.27 48.14
C LYS A 703 -20.01 -10.64 47.68
N SER A 704 -20.47 -11.15 46.54
CA SER A 704 -20.04 -12.46 45.99
C SER A 704 -18.61 -12.45 45.48
N ASN A 705 -18.18 -11.37 44.80
CA ASN A 705 -16.82 -11.25 44.27
C ASN A 705 -15.77 -11.05 45.37
N GLN A 706 -16.14 -10.46 46.52
CA GLN A 706 -15.25 -10.40 47.69
C GLN A 706 -15.08 -11.75 48.40
N ALA A 707 -16.02 -12.68 48.22
CA ALA A 707 -15.94 -14.04 48.76
C ALA A 707 -15.10 -14.97 47.86
N SER A 708 -15.22 -14.87 46.53
CA SER A 708 -14.50 -15.72 45.58
C SER A 708 -13.01 -15.35 45.40
N LEU A 709 -12.66 -14.06 45.54
CA LEU A 709 -11.26 -13.60 45.43
C LEU A 709 -10.36 -14.04 46.61
N LYS A 710 -10.94 -14.44 47.74
CA LYS A 710 -10.15 -14.88 48.92
C LYS A 710 -9.82 -16.37 48.93
N THR A 711 -10.46 -17.21 48.12
CA THR A 711 -10.27 -18.67 48.15
C THR A 711 -9.47 -19.20 46.96
N ASP A 712 -9.68 -18.68 45.74
CA ASP A 712 -9.15 -19.36 44.54
C ASP A 712 -7.70 -19.00 44.18
N LEU A 713 -7.23 -17.80 44.55
CA LEU A 713 -5.88 -17.33 44.20
C LEU A 713 -4.80 -17.78 45.18
N LEU A 714 -5.18 -18.16 46.42
CA LEU A 714 -4.23 -18.68 47.41
C LEU A 714 -4.02 -20.20 47.25
N GLN A 715 -5.06 -20.93 46.85
CA GLN A 715 -5.04 -22.39 46.79
C GLN A 715 -4.25 -22.92 45.58
N SER A 716 -4.29 -22.17 44.46
CA SER A 716 -3.54 -22.47 43.23
C SER A 716 -2.04 -22.18 43.36
N TYR A 717 -1.64 -21.21 44.21
CA TYR A 717 -0.22 -20.93 44.48
C TYR A 717 0.46 -22.02 45.34
N TYR A 718 -0.26 -22.63 46.29
CA TYR A 718 0.32 -23.69 47.15
C TYR A 718 0.30 -25.09 46.53
N GLN A 719 -0.54 -25.36 45.52
CA GLN A 719 -0.54 -26.65 44.82
C GLN A 719 0.62 -26.80 43.83
N LEU A 720 1.19 -25.70 43.31
CA LEU A 720 2.33 -25.72 42.38
C LEU A 720 3.71 -25.75 43.06
N LEU A 721 3.75 -25.78 44.41
CA LEU A 721 4.99 -25.80 45.20
C LEU A 721 5.27 -27.16 45.87
N ASN A 722 4.40 -28.17 45.67
CA ASN A 722 4.52 -29.50 46.27
C ASN A 722 4.36 -30.67 45.27
N GLU A 723 4.56 -30.42 43.98
CA GLU A 723 4.92 -31.44 42.97
C GLU A 723 6.30 -31.08 42.40
#